data_AF-A0A1A3P394-F1
#
_entry.id   AF-A0A1A3P394-F1
#
_cell.length_a   1.000
_cell.length_b   1.000
_cell.length_c   1.000
_cell.angle_alpha   90.00
_cell.angle_beta   90.00
_cell.angle_gamma   90.00
#
_symmetry.space_group_name_H-M   'P 1'
#
loop_
_entity.id
_entity.type
_entity.pdbx_description
1 polymer ?
#
loop_
_entity_poly.entity_id
_entity_poly.type
_entity_poly.pdbx_seq_one_letter_code
_entity_poly.pdbx_strand_id
1 'polypeptide(L)'
;MQLRHIDVAAVIAEAGGDPWAVNRTLQRGAPAQISYLAQAFLEAGQHTAEADKAFEEARRRFVASWNREHGEHPINDAAEVQRVTRSLGVQSPQLAKIAVDLELVAAALSEAQRHSATQIHSLEGDLENIDHQLGKAIGREALGLISPVLAVGIIQEIMDLEQKAIDRTASAWNQINGIRDKYSNLLHDLMTQMRTKDGYDGAAVVAVDAEEPGRYAEQEVRAALAGDQAAAARVNSVLDGITEEQRTGKAPLTAEQAAMLSQLQAQEHGMSVADLHTAEQRLGAQRQLIGNSWQLMSNGALVFPRTELRPGALQGTDPVKGSAELLPASILQAFEAPWPISKDQQSLLLRSLTGSQMRAIADIVKHGNPALQTNTELDRRMIRRAFTLMESEAWQSGSMGKSELPLPDASFDHPVTDLLTAASRDHQVVHGMLTSPDRDNFLRDITNYNWADRGKSVASLFDWIEGAAHGPEAGIAGDTAHAYASYVGNSASGLLHLPGNHTVGEMNPELIQSMAHGLAPYMSNIAGIPGGLPEFGPALDTATDFESGHMPVAKGIFSVLSTDKAALECFHGAADERAILAESSYAQALAGHAPGMDSYDANLHDAMTLRGLVDSGIHAATQADAENHHTTQEEAQRNEYTSRKTAYEVGARLASAAAGLTPGVGAYLGPGVGVLGAMIENDFIGPAPRGSALIEHPVPDMPIGQADREILNSLIAFGQPVPIAPEYLINGRIATPDELAGTSMGFNAGAYDQVLSRALHEFFSQHYGNGVGKPLMPDQFMIDRYDAVIKDSRP
;
A
#
# COMPACT_ATOMS: atom_id res chain seq x y z
N MET A 1 -53.74 15.26 4.29
CA MET A 1 -53.64 13.98 3.55
C MET A 1 -54.40 12.85 4.26
N GLN A 2 -55.28 12.15 3.56
CA GLN A 2 -55.91 10.89 4.02
C GLN A 2 -55.78 9.82 2.93
N LEU A 3 -54.89 8.84 3.12
CA LEU A 3 -54.67 7.71 2.20
C LEU A 3 -55.29 6.43 2.78
N ARG A 4 -55.89 5.59 1.95
CA ARG A 4 -56.59 4.35 2.36
C ARG A 4 -55.90 3.07 1.87
N HIS A 5 -55.17 3.15 0.78
CA HIS A 5 -54.54 2.05 0.05
C HIS A 5 -53.02 2.20 -0.02
N ILE A 6 -52.47 3.39 0.22
CA ILE A 6 -51.03 3.65 0.32
C ILE A 6 -50.59 3.71 1.79
N ASP A 7 -49.56 2.92 2.14
CA ASP A 7 -48.85 3.07 3.41
C ASP A 7 -47.72 4.10 3.27
N VAL A 8 -47.87 5.23 3.97
CA VAL A 8 -46.90 6.32 3.97
C VAL A 8 -45.52 5.87 4.47
N ALA A 9 -45.46 4.98 5.47
CA ALA A 9 -44.19 4.51 6.02
C ALA A 9 -43.44 3.62 5.01
N ALA A 10 -44.17 2.76 4.30
CA ALA A 10 -43.60 1.90 3.26
C ALA A 10 -43.05 2.73 2.09
N VAL A 11 -43.82 3.71 1.60
CA VAL A 11 -43.38 4.55 0.48
C VAL A 11 -42.16 5.41 0.86
N ILE A 12 -42.06 5.89 2.11
CA ILE A 12 -40.86 6.58 2.61
C ILE A 12 -39.64 5.68 2.59
N ALA A 13 -39.78 4.43 3.04
CA ALA A 13 -38.68 3.46 3.08
C ALA A 13 -38.16 3.15 1.67
N GLU A 14 -39.05 2.93 0.70
CA GLU A 14 -38.71 2.62 -0.68
C GLU A 14 -38.23 3.85 -1.48
N ALA A 15 -38.71 5.05 -1.16
CA ALA A 15 -38.33 6.29 -1.84
C ALA A 15 -36.93 6.81 -1.46
N GLY A 16 -36.27 6.19 -0.47
CA GLY A 16 -34.94 6.57 -0.01
C GLY A 16 -34.89 7.78 0.93
N GLY A 17 -36.04 8.28 1.42
CA GLY A 17 -36.08 9.38 2.39
C GLY A 17 -37.47 9.96 2.68
N ASP A 18 -37.62 10.66 3.81
CA ASP A 18 -38.88 11.29 4.26
C ASP A 18 -38.95 12.78 3.83
N PRO A 19 -39.68 13.13 2.75
CA PRO A 19 -39.84 14.54 2.33
C PRO A 19 -40.56 15.41 3.37
N TRP A 20 -41.49 14.85 4.16
CA TRP A 20 -42.19 15.58 5.22
C TRP A 20 -41.25 15.89 6.38
N ALA A 21 -40.33 14.99 6.73
CA ALA A 21 -39.29 15.26 7.72
C ALA A 21 -38.38 16.41 7.28
N VAL A 22 -37.87 16.38 6.04
CA VAL A 22 -37.00 17.45 5.52
C VAL A 22 -37.76 18.78 5.49
N ASN A 23 -39.00 18.81 5.01
CA ASN A 23 -39.83 20.02 5.07
C ASN A 23 -40.00 20.52 6.52
N ARG A 24 -40.28 19.63 7.49
CA ARG A 24 -40.39 20.02 8.92
C ARG A 24 -39.13 20.70 9.43
N THR A 25 -37.93 20.29 8.97
CA THR A 25 -36.69 20.96 9.38
C THR A 25 -36.64 22.42 8.93
N LEU A 26 -37.05 22.70 7.68
CA LEU A 26 -37.12 24.06 7.15
C LEU A 26 -38.20 24.88 7.87
N GLN A 27 -39.39 24.32 8.12
CA GLN A 27 -40.50 25.02 8.77
C GLN A 27 -40.23 25.38 10.24
N ARG A 28 -39.28 24.71 10.91
CA ARG A 28 -38.87 25.04 12.29
C ARG A 28 -38.08 26.35 12.39
N GLY A 29 -37.46 26.80 11.29
CA GLY A 29 -36.72 28.05 11.28
C GLY A 29 -37.62 29.27 11.47
N ALA A 30 -37.09 30.32 12.08
CA ALA A 30 -37.84 31.54 12.41
C ALA A 30 -37.30 32.77 11.66
N PRO A 31 -37.64 32.97 10.36
CA PRO A 31 -37.16 34.09 9.57
C PRO A 31 -37.37 35.46 10.21
N ALA A 32 -38.51 35.64 10.89
CA ALA A 32 -38.83 36.88 11.59
C ALA A 32 -37.83 37.20 12.70
N GLN A 33 -37.35 36.21 13.45
CA GLN A 33 -36.34 36.42 14.50
C GLN A 33 -34.99 36.83 13.91
N ILE A 34 -34.61 36.25 12.78
CA ILE A 34 -33.39 36.61 12.05
C ILE A 34 -33.48 38.04 11.52
N SER A 35 -34.63 38.43 10.97
CA SER A 35 -34.86 39.82 10.50
C SER A 35 -34.91 40.82 11.66
N TYR A 36 -35.48 40.47 12.82
CA TYR A 36 -35.39 41.32 14.02
C TYR A 36 -33.94 41.52 14.48
N LEU A 37 -33.11 40.47 14.41
CA LEU A 37 -31.69 40.58 14.71
C LEU A 37 -30.98 41.46 13.67
N ALA A 38 -31.27 41.30 12.39
CA ALA A 38 -30.75 42.15 11.31
C ALA A 38 -31.08 43.63 11.58
N GLN A 39 -32.31 43.92 11.97
CA GLN A 39 -32.74 45.27 12.33
C GLN A 39 -31.98 45.83 13.53
N ALA A 40 -31.75 45.03 14.58
CA ALA A 40 -30.97 45.46 15.75
C ALA A 40 -29.51 45.81 15.37
N PHE A 41 -28.89 45.04 14.47
CA PHE A 41 -27.55 45.36 13.95
C PHE A 41 -27.54 46.63 13.10
N LEU A 42 -28.58 46.87 12.31
CA LEU A 42 -28.75 48.09 11.53
C LEU A 42 -28.88 49.33 12.43
N GLU A 43 -29.72 49.25 13.46
CA GLU A 43 -29.91 50.31 14.45
C GLU A 43 -28.63 50.60 15.25
N ALA A 44 -27.90 49.55 15.66
CA ALA A 44 -26.60 49.69 16.31
C ALA A 44 -25.55 50.36 15.41
N GLY A 45 -25.54 50.03 14.11
CA GLY A 45 -24.68 50.66 13.11
C GLY A 45 -24.99 52.16 12.95
N GLN A 46 -26.27 52.54 12.94
CA GLN A 46 -26.73 53.93 12.88
C GLN A 46 -26.31 54.73 14.12
N HIS A 47 -26.57 54.21 15.33
CA HIS A 47 -26.18 54.88 16.57
C HIS A 47 -24.67 55.03 16.72
N THR A 48 -23.88 54.06 16.24
CA THR A 48 -22.42 54.18 16.18
C THR A 48 -22.00 55.31 15.24
N ALA A 49 -22.63 55.43 14.06
CA ALA A 49 -22.34 56.51 13.12
C ALA A 49 -22.75 57.91 13.66
N GLU A 50 -23.83 57.98 14.43
CA GLU A 50 -24.26 59.21 15.11
C GLU A 50 -23.30 59.60 16.23
N ALA A 51 -22.83 58.63 17.02
CA ALA A 51 -21.82 58.84 18.05
C ALA A 51 -20.49 59.33 17.44
N ASP A 52 -20.08 58.75 16.30
CA ASP A 52 -18.91 59.19 15.55
C ASP A 52 -19.05 60.65 15.08
N LYS A 53 -20.20 61.03 14.50
CA LYS A 53 -20.47 62.41 14.09
C LYS A 53 -20.46 63.38 15.27
N ALA A 54 -21.06 63.00 16.40
CA ALA A 54 -21.08 63.81 17.61
C ALA A 54 -19.67 64.00 18.18
N PHE A 55 -18.84 62.94 18.16
CA PHE A 55 -17.44 62.99 18.56
C PHE A 55 -16.61 63.86 17.61
N GLU A 56 -16.79 63.75 16.30
CA GLU A 56 -16.14 64.62 15.30
C GLU A 56 -16.54 66.09 15.47
N GLU A 57 -17.81 66.36 15.78
CA GLU A 57 -18.26 67.72 16.06
C GLU A 57 -17.66 68.27 17.35
N ALA A 58 -17.61 67.46 18.42
CA ALA A 58 -16.93 67.83 19.67
C ALA A 58 -15.44 68.11 19.42
N ARG A 59 -14.78 67.29 18.59
CA ARG A 59 -13.39 67.51 18.16
C ARG A 59 -13.22 68.80 17.37
N ARG A 60 -14.10 69.09 16.40
CA ARG A 60 -14.08 70.36 15.65
C ARG A 60 -14.23 71.57 16.58
N ARG A 61 -15.16 71.50 17.54
CA ARG A 61 -15.34 72.55 18.55
C ARG A 61 -14.11 72.73 19.44
N PHE A 62 -13.48 71.63 19.86
CA PHE A 62 -12.24 71.65 20.64
C PHE A 62 -11.06 72.26 19.85
N VAL A 63 -10.90 71.91 18.58
CA VAL A 63 -9.88 72.52 17.69
C VAL A 63 -10.12 74.03 17.55
N ALA A 64 -11.37 74.45 17.40
CA ALA A 64 -11.72 75.86 17.24
C ALA A 64 -11.53 76.69 18.52
N SER A 65 -11.63 76.08 19.71
CA SER A 65 -11.49 76.78 21.00
C SER A 65 -10.08 76.75 21.61
N TRP A 66 -9.17 75.95 21.08
CA TRP A 66 -7.80 75.80 21.61
C TRP A 66 -6.85 76.89 21.09
N ASN A 67 -6.17 77.60 22.00
CA ASN A 67 -5.24 78.68 21.67
C ASN A 67 -3.81 78.14 21.47
N ARG A 68 -3.22 78.41 20.29
CA ARG A 68 -1.93 77.87 19.84
C ARG A 68 -0.75 78.64 20.43
N GLU A 69 -0.25 78.26 21.60
CA GLU A 69 1.04 78.80 22.06
C GLU A 69 2.23 77.87 21.72
N HIS A 70 2.06 76.55 21.61
CA HIS A 70 3.16 75.62 21.28
C HIS A 70 2.64 74.42 20.48
N GLY A 71 3.01 74.28 19.20
CA GLY A 71 2.39 73.38 18.22
C GLY A 71 2.21 71.89 18.59
N GLU A 72 1.24 71.27 17.89
CA GLU A 72 0.62 69.92 18.02
C GLU A 72 -0.46 69.76 19.12
N HIS A 73 -1.57 69.07 18.79
CA HIS A 73 -2.72 68.87 19.67
C HIS A 73 -2.50 67.62 20.55
N PRO A 74 -2.21 67.74 21.86
CA PRO A 74 -1.79 66.60 22.71
C PRO A 74 -2.84 65.49 22.87
N ILE A 75 -4.12 65.77 22.57
CA ILE A 75 -5.22 64.80 22.69
C ILE A 75 -5.66 64.26 21.31
N ASN A 76 -5.78 65.12 20.29
CA ASN A 76 -6.23 64.68 18.95
C ASN A 76 -5.13 63.97 18.15
N ASP A 77 -3.87 64.30 18.41
CA ASP A 77 -2.71 63.71 17.72
C ASP A 77 -2.13 62.51 18.50
N ALA A 78 -2.71 62.20 19.69
CA ALA A 78 -2.36 61.02 20.45
C ALA A 78 -2.68 59.75 19.65
N ALA A 79 -1.68 58.87 19.50
CA ALA A 79 -1.79 57.63 18.73
C ALA A 79 -2.99 56.77 19.15
N GLU A 80 -3.33 56.80 20.45
CA GLU A 80 -4.47 56.06 21.01
C GLU A 80 -5.82 56.64 20.58
N VAL A 81 -5.96 57.97 20.54
CA VAL A 81 -7.19 58.64 20.07
C VAL A 81 -7.36 58.41 18.57
N GLN A 82 -6.30 58.51 17.77
CA GLN A 82 -6.35 58.18 16.34
C GLN A 82 -6.66 56.70 16.07
N ARG A 83 -6.16 55.79 16.92
CA ARG A 83 -6.46 54.36 16.85
C ARG A 83 -7.93 54.09 17.15
N VAL A 84 -8.48 54.67 18.21
CA VAL A 84 -9.89 54.52 18.60
C VAL A 84 -10.83 55.18 17.59
N THR A 85 -10.49 56.36 17.06
CA THR A 85 -11.26 57.00 15.97
C THR A 85 -11.25 56.16 14.70
N ARG A 86 -10.10 55.54 14.35
CA ARG A 86 -10.04 54.60 13.21
C ARG A 86 -10.81 53.31 13.47
N SER A 87 -10.79 52.75 14.68
CA SER A 87 -11.52 51.52 14.99
C SER A 87 -13.03 51.72 15.01
N LEU A 88 -13.53 52.83 15.58
CA LEU A 88 -14.95 53.17 15.59
C LEU A 88 -15.48 53.46 14.18
N GLY A 89 -14.72 54.23 13.38
CA GLY A 89 -15.06 54.51 11.98
C GLY A 89 -15.04 53.28 11.05
N VAL A 90 -14.32 52.22 11.41
CA VAL A 90 -14.32 50.92 10.68
C VAL A 90 -15.47 50.00 11.13
N GLN A 91 -15.93 50.12 12.39
CA GLN A 91 -17.00 49.29 12.94
C GLN A 91 -18.40 49.66 12.42
N SER A 92 -18.68 50.94 12.15
CA SER A 92 -20.01 51.35 11.66
C SER A 92 -20.41 50.70 10.32
N PRO A 93 -19.55 50.65 9.27
CA PRO A 93 -19.87 49.95 8.03
C PRO A 93 -19.99 48.42 8.15
N GLN A 94 -19.30 47.80 9.11
CA GLN A 94 -19.32 46.34 9.32
C GLN A 94 -20.65 45.88 9.92
N LEU A 95 -21.19 46.61 10.91
CA LEU A 95 -22.51 46.32 11.49
C LEU A 95 -23.64 46.41 10.45
N ALA A 96 -23.55 47.37 9.52
CA ALA A 96 -24.52 47.48 8.43
C ALA A 96 -24.44 46.31 7.44
N LYS A 97 -23.25 45.74 7.19
CA LYS A 97 -23.10 44.56 6.34
C LYS A 97 -23.63 43.30 7.01
N ILE A 98 -23.36 43.11 8.29
CA ILE A 98 -23.93 42.00 9.08
C ILE A 98 -25.46 42.05 9.05
N ALA A 99 -26.06 43.25 9.15
CA ALA A 99 -27.50 43.41 9.01
C ALA A 99 -28.02 42.97 7.62
N VAL A 100 -27.32 43.34 6.54
CA VAL A 100 -27.69 42.92 5.18
C VAL A 100 -27.56 41.40 5.01
N ASP A 101 -26.49 40.79 5.50
CA ASP A 101 -26.26 39.35 5.40
C ASP A 101 -27.31 38.56 6.19
N LEU A 102 -27.69 39.01 7.40
CA LEU A 102 -28.77 38.41 8.18
C LEU A 102 -30.14 38.55 7.50
N GLU A 103 -30.42 39.70 6.87
CA GLU A 103 -31.68 39.91 6.14
C GLU A 103 -31.77 39.01 4.89
N LEU A 104 -30.65 38.77 4.20
CA LEU A 104 -30.56 37.81 3.10
C LEU A 104 -30.82 36.37 3.56
N VAL A 105 -30.29 35.97 4.72
CA VAL A 105 -30.57 34.66 5.33
C VAL A 105 -32.07 34.52 5.66
N ALA A 106 -32.69 35.55 6.26
CA ALA A 106 -34.11 35.54 6.60
C ALA A 106 -34.99 35.42 5.34
N ALA A 107 -34.66 36.16 4.28
CA ALA A 107 -35.37 36.10 3.00
C ALA A 107 -35.24 34.71 2.35
N ALA A 108 -34.03 34.15 2.31
CA ALA A 108 -33.78 32.83 1.74
C ALA A 108 -34.48 31.70 2.49
N LEU A 109 -34.52 31.75 3.83
CA LEU A 109 -35.27 30.78 4.63
C LEU A 109 -36.77 30.89 4.35
N SER A 110 -37.32 32.10 4.27
CA SER A 110 -38.74 32.32 3.95
C SER A 110 -39.10 31.78 2.58
N GLU A 111 -38.21 31.96 1.58
CA GLU A 111 -38.40 31.41 0.25
C GLU A 111 -38.33 29.88 0.24
N ALA A 112 -37.34 29.29 0.91
CA ALA A 112 -37.18 27.85 1.04
C ALA A 112 -38.39 27.21 1.74
N GLN A 113 -38.89 27.83 2.82
CA GLN A 113 -40.11 27.39 3.52
C GLN A 113 -41.33 27.39 2.60
N ARG A 114 -41.51 28.46 1.80
CA ARG A 114 -42.63 28.58 0.87
C ARG A 114 -42.56 27.55 -0.27
N HIS A 115 -41.37 27.38 -0.87
CA HIS A 115 -41.18 26.42 -1.96
C HIS A 115 -41.35 24.99 -1.48
N SER A 116 -40.75 24.63 -0.34
CA SER A 116 -40.87 23.30 0.27
C SER A 116 -42.32 22.97 0.66
N ALA A 117 -43.05 23.92 1.24
CA ALA A 117 -44.48 23.74 1.53
C ALA A 117 -45.32 23.51 0.26
N THR A 118 -44.98 24.20 -0.84
CA THR A 118 -45.64 24.00 -2.14
C THR A 118 -45.38 22.59 -2.68
N GLN A 119 -44.14 22.09 -2.56
CA GLN A 119 -43.79 20.73 -2.99
C GLN A 119 -44.50 19.65 -2.17
N ILE A 120 -44.58 19.82 -0.85
CA ILE A 120 -45.37 18.91 0.00
C ILE A 120 -46.84 18.92 -0.39
N HIS A 121 -47.43 20.09 -0.63
CA HIS A 121 -48.84 20.17 -1.04
C HIS A 121 -49.08 19.46 -2.38
N SER A 122 -48.15 19.59 -3.35
CA SER A 122 -48.22 18.88 -4.62
C SER A 122 -48.08 17.37 -4.44
N LEU A 123 -47.14 16.91 -3.61
CA LEU A 123 -46.95 15.49 -3.31
C LEU A 123 -48.19 14.88 -2.67
N GLU A 124 -48.77 15.55 -1.67
CA GLU A 124 -49.99 15.09 -1.00
C GLU A 124 -51.15 14.96 -1.99
N GLY A 125 -51.31 15.91 -2.91
CA GLY A 125 -52.31 15.84 -3.98
C GLY A 125 -52.07 14.69 -4.97
N ASP A 126 -50.81 14.45 -5.36
CA ASP A 126 -50.43 13.33 -6.23
C ASP A 126 -50.72 11.99 -5.54
N LEU A 127 -50.37 11.84 -4.26
CA LEU A 127 -50.60 10.61 -3.49
C LEU A 127 -52.08 10.34 -3.26
N GLU A 128 -52.89 11.35 -2.94
CA GLU A 128 -54.35 11.19 -2.82
C GLU A 128 -54.99 10.74 -4.15
N ASN A 129 -54.50 11.25 -5.28
CA ASN A 129 -54.97 10.82 -6.60
C ASN A 129 -54.54 9.39 -6.96
N ILE A 130 -53.32 8.98 -6.58
CA ILE A 130 -52.83 7.60 -6.78
C ILE A 130 -53.61 6.63 -5.88
N ASP A 131 -53.83 6.99 -4.61
CA ASP A 131 -54.61 6.20 -3.65
C ASP A 131 -56.05 5.96 -4.14
N HIS A 132 -56.67 6.99 -4.72
CA HIS A 132 -57.98 6.87 -5.35
C HIS A 132 -57.98 5.93 -6.58
N GLN A 133 -56.91 5.92 -7.38
CA GLN A 133 -56.76 5.02 -8.52
C GLN A 133 -56.50 3.57 -8.08
N LEU A 134 -55.69 3.37 -7.05
CA LEU A 134 -55.46 2.07 -6.41
C LEU A 134 -56.79 1.49 -5.89
N GLY A 135 -57.59 2.29 -5.19
CA GLY A 135 -58.92 1.86 -4.74
C GLY A 135 -59.85 1.43 -5.88
N LYS A 136 -59.78 2.08 -7.05
CA LYS A 136 -60.52 1.66 -8.26
C LYS A 136 -59.96 0.39 -8.90
N ALA A 137 -58.64 0.18 -8.87
CA ALA A 137 -58.01 -1.02 -9.41
C ALA A 137 -58.30 -2.25 -8.51
N ILE A 138 -58.09 -2.13 -7.21
CA ILE A 138 -58.42 -3.16 -6.20
C ILE A 138 -59.92 -3.48 -6.21
N GLY A 139 -60.78 -2.47 -6.33
CA GLY A 139 -62.23 -2.67 -6.45
C GLY A 139 -62.65 -3.45 -7.71
N ARG A 140 -61.87 -3.38 -8.80
CA ARG A 140 -62.08 -4.17 -10.02
C ARG A 140 -61.60 -5.62 -9.85
N GLU A 141 -60.52 -5.84 -9.11
CA GLU A 141 -60.03 -7.19 -8.74
C GLU A 141 -61.06 -7.95 -7.88
N ALA A 142 -61.65 -7.27 -6.89
CA ALA A 142 -62.59 -7.87 -5.93
C ALA A 142 -63.94 -8.32 -6.54
N LEU A 143 -64.29 -7.89 -7.77
CA LEU A 143 -65.56 -8.22 -8.42
C LEU A 143 -65.60 -9.62 -9.08
N GLY A 144 -64.51 -10.41 -9.02
CA GLY A 144 -64.52 -11.86 -9.26
C GLY A 144 -65.00 -12.36 -10.62
N LEU A 145 -65.18 -11.49 -11.62
CA LEU A 145 -65.72 -11.83 -12.94
C LEU A 145 -64.72 -11.52 -14.05
N ILE A 146 -63.51 -12.07 -13.99
CA ILE A 146 -62.48 -11.70 -14.95
C ILE A 146 -61.62 -12.92 -15.36
N SER A 147 -61.56 -13.18 -16.67
CA SER A 147 -60.70 -14.17 -17.33
C SER A 147 -59.22 -14.01 -16.89
N PRO A 148 -58.41 -15.08 -16.80
CA PRO A 148 -57.00 -15.02 -16.35
C PRO A 148 -56.15 -13.95 -17.05
N VAL A 149 -56.44 -13.62 -18.30
CA VAL A 149 -55.73 -12.59 -19.09
C VAL A 149 -55.98 -11.17 -18.58
N LEU A 150 -57.19 -10.89 -18.11
CA LEU A 150 -57.57 -9.56 -17.62
C LEU A 150 -57.16 -9.37 -16.14
N ALA A 151 -56.97 -10.44 -15.37
CA ALA A 151 -56.43 -10.37 -14.00
C ALA A 151 -54.96 -9.91 -13.98
N VAL A 152 -54.14 -10.38 -14.93
CA VAL A 152 -52.75 -9.93 -15.11
C VAL A 152 -52.67 -8.43 -15.39
N GLY A 153 -53.60 -7.88 -16.18
CA GLY A 153 -53.64 -6.45 -16.49
C GLY A 153 -53.95 -5.56 -15.28
N ILE A 154 -54.79 -6.02 -14.35
CA ILE A 154 -55.13 -5.27 -13.14
C ILE A 154 -53.98 -5.32 -12.13
N ILE A 155 -53.33 -6.48 -11.97
CA ILE A 155 -52.14 -6.61 -11.11
C ILE A 155 -51.02 -5.69 -11.63
N GLN A 156 -50.80 -5.65 -12.94
CA GLN A 156 -49.82 -4.73 -13.53
C GLN A 156 -50.21 -3.25 -13.29
N GLU A 157 -51.48 -2.88 -13.43
CA GLU A 157 -51.96 -1.52 -13.13
C GLU A 157 -51.73 -1.14 -11.66
N ILE A 158 -51.90 -2.07 -10.71
CA ILE A 158 -51.61 -1.84 -9.28
C ILE A 158 -50.12 -1.63 -9.07
N MET A 159 -49.27 -2.50 -9.62
CA MET A 159 -47.81 -2.37 -9.51
C MET A 159 -47.29 -1.05 -10.10
N ASP A 160 -47.81 -0.63 -11.26
CA ASP A 160 -47.43 0.63 -11.89
C ASP A 160 -47.84 1.86 -11.03
N LEU A 161 -48.99 1.78 -10.36
CA LEU A 161 -49.47 2.84 -9.46
C LEU A 161 -48.66 2.89 -8.15
N GLU A 162 -48.27 1.75 -7.57
CA GLU A 162 -47.39 1.67 -6.42
C GLU A 162 -46.01 2.25 -6.73
N GLN A 163 -45.41 1.84 -7.86
CA GLN A 163 -44.13 2.39 -8.30
C GLN A 163 -44.21 3.90 -8.54
N LYS A 164 -45.31 4.37 -9.13
CA LYS A 164 -45.53 5.81 -9.33
C LYS A 164 -45.62 6.58 -8.00
N ALA A 165 -46.18 5.99 -6.94
CA ALA A 165 -46.20 6.62 -5.62
C ALA A 165 -44.78 6.74 -5.03
N ILE A 166 -43.95 5.71 -5.20
CA ILE A 166 -42.54 5.69 -4.80
C ILE A 166 -41.77 6.77 -5.58
N ASP A 167 -41.87 6.79 -6.91
CA ASP A 167 -41.15 7.75 -7.75
C ASP A 167 -41.53 9.20 -7.45
N ARG A 168 -42.81 9.46 -7.17
CA ARG A 168 -43.30 10.80 -6.78
C ARG A 168 -42.75 11.23 -5.44
N THR A 169 -42.70 10.31 -4.48
CA THR A 169 -42.15 10.57 -3.14
C THR A 169 -40.64 10.80 -3.20
N ALA A 170 -39.91 10.00 -3.97
CA ALA A 170 -38.47 10.16 -4.19
C ALA A 170 -38.15 11.48 -4.92
N SER A 171 -38.94 11.86 -5.92
CA SER A 171 -38.79 13.13 -6.63
C SER A 171 -39.04 14.33 -5.71
N ALA A 172 -40.11 14.28 -4.91
CA ALA A 172 -40.40 15.33 -3.93
C ALA A 172 -39.31 15.43 -2.85
N TRP A 173 -38.80 14.29 -2.37
CA TRP A 173 -37.67 14.24 -1.44
C TRP A 173 -36.43 14.90 -2.02
N ASN A 174 -36.01 14.53 -3.23
CA ASN A 174 -34.88 15.14 -3.91
C ASN A 174 -35.05 16.66 -4.12
N GLN A 175 -36.24 17.10 -4.52
CA GLN A 175 -36.53 18.52 -4.73
C GLN A 175 -36.49 19.34 -3.42
N ILE A 176 -37.11 18.83 -2.36
CA ILE A 176 -37.12 19.48 -1.04
C ILE A 176 -35.72 19.48 -0.42
N ASN A 177 -34.96 18.39 -0.59
CA ASN A 177 -33.58 18.33 -0.14
C ASN A 177 -32.71 19.33 -0.90
N GLY A 178 -32.85 19.44 -2.22
CA GLY A 178 -32.17 20.46 -3.01
C GLY A 178 -32.53 21.91 -2.62
N ILE A 179 -33.76 22.17 -2.15
CA ILE A 179 -34.15 23.47 -1.58
C ILE A 179 -33.42 23.70 -0.24
N ARG A 180 -33.38 22.70 0.63
CA ARG A 180 -32.66 22.76 1.92
C ARG A 180 -31.16 22.97 1.73
N ASP A 181 -30.55 22.30 0.76
CA ASP A 181 -29.11 22.40 0.48
C ASP A 181 -28.75 23.79 -0.03
N LYS A 182 -29.55 24.35 -0.95
CA LYS A 182 -29.35 25.74 -1.42
C LYS A 182 -29.42 26.75 -0.28
N TYR A 183 -30.39 26.60 0.62
CA TYR A 183 -30.48 27.46 1.81
C TYR A 183 -29.28 27.25 2.75
N SER A 184 -28.90 26.01 3.02
CA SER A 184 -27.81 25.67 3.95
C SER A 184 -26.46 26.17 3.44
N ASN A 185 -26.20 26.06 2.14
CA ASN A 185 -24.99 26.59 1.50
C ASN A 185 -24.94 28.12 1.59
N LEU A 186 -26.05 28.81 1.28
CA LEU A 186 -26.10 30.27 1.40
C LEU A 186 -25.90 30.73 2.85
N LEU A 187 -26.53 30.04 3.81
CA LEU A 187 -26.34 30.29 5.24
C LEU A 187 -24.87 30.13 5.63
N HIS A 188 -24.22 29.06 5.18
CA HIS A 188 -22.80 28.80 5.45
C HIS A 188 -21.88 29.87 4.83
N ASP A 189 -22.11 30.24 3.57
CA ASP A 189 -21.32 31.26 2.87
C ASP A 189 -21.44 32.64 3.55
N LEU A 190 -22.67 33.05 3.90
CA LEU A 190 -22.92 34.31 4.58
C LEU A 190 -22.37 34.31 6.02
N MET A 191 -22.49 33.21 6.76
CA MET A 191 -21.85 33.08 8.09
C MET A 191 -20.33 33.15 8.00
N THR A 192 -19.73 32.53 6.98
CA THR A 192 -18.28 32.58 6.74
C THR A 192 -17.84 33.98 6.35
N GLN A 193 -18.63 34.68 5.52
CA GLN A 193 -18.39 36.09 5.18
C GLN A 193 -18.41 36.99 6.42
N MET A 194 -19.45 36.87 7.26
CA MET A 194 -19.57 37.64 8.51
C MET A 194 -18.39 37.37 9.45
N ARG A 195 -17.90 36.12 9.52
CA ARG A 195 -16.75 35.72 10.35
C ARG A 195 -15.41 36.23 9.83
N THR A 196 -15.18 36.16 8.52
CA THR A 196 -13.87 36.41 7.92
C THR A 196 -13.64 37.86 7.48
N LYS A 197 -14.70 38.59 7.12
CA LYS A 197 -14.59 39.95 6.57
C LYS A 197 -15.12 41.05 7.48
N ASP A 198 -16.17 40.77 8.25
CA ASP A 198 -16.87 41.78 9.06
C ASP A 198 -16.62 41.65 10.57
N GLY A 199 -15.76 40.71 10.97
CA GLY A 199 -15.23 40.61 12.34
C GLY A 199 -16.22 40.07 13.38
N TYR A 200 -17.33 39.45 12.94
CA TYR A 200 -18.28 38.80 13.83
C TYR A 200 -17.79 37.39 14.20
N ASP A 201 -17.22 37.25 15.39
CA ASP A 201 -16.95 35.94 15.99
C ASP A 201 -18.15 35.52 16.84
N GLY A 202 -18.99 34.65 16.31
CA GLY A 202 -20.19 34.12 16.98
C GLY A 202 -19.92 33.35 18.28
N ALA A 203 -18.67 33.23 18.71
CA ALA A 203 -18.25 32.57 19.95
C ALA A 203 -18.96 33.07 21.22
N ALA A 204 -19.46 34.31 21.25
CA ALA A 204 -20.15 34.86 22.43
C ALA A 204 -21.64 34.47 22.56
N VAL A 205 -22.26 33.87 21.52
CA VAL A 205 -23.70 33.52 21.51
C VAL A 205 -23.93 32.01 21.38
N VAL A 206 -22.88 31.20 21.17
CA VAL A 206 -22.99 29.72 21.07
C VAL A 206 -23.08 29.02 22.44
N ALA A 207 -22.87 29.74 23.55
CA ALA A 207 -22.94 29.16 24.90
C ALA A 207 -24.37 28.85 25.41
N VAL A 208 -25.41 28.96 24.57
CA VAL A 208 -26.80 28.70 25.00
C VAL A 208 -27.46 27.50 24.30
N ASP A 209 -26.91 26.93 23.21
CA ASP A 209 -27.46 25.69 22.60
C ASP A 209 -26.43 24.95 21.70
N ALA A 210 -25.19 24.76 22.17
CA ALA A 210 -24.29 23.82 21.50
C ALA A 210 -24.82 22.39 21.71
N GLU A 211 -25.33 21.75 20.65
CA GLU A 211 -25.58 20.31 20.68
C GLU A 211 -24.29 19.61 21.11
N GLU A 212 -24.37 18.76 22.15
CA GLU A 212 -23.20 18.04 22.65
C GLU A 212 -22.50 17.28 21.50
N PRO A 213 -21.15 17.25 21.44
CA PRO A 213 -20.41 16.58 20.36
C PRO A 213 -20.89 15.15 20.06
N GLY A 214 -21.35 14.42 21.08
CA GLY A 214 -21.92 13.09 20.92
C GLY A 214 -23.24 13.05 20.15
N ARG A 215 -24.08 14.09 20.26
CA ARG A 215 -25.34 14.18 19.51
C ARG A 215 -25.09 14.52 18.04
N TYR A 216 -24.15 15.44 17.77
CA TYR A 216 -23.73 15.74 16.40
C TYR A 216 -23.17 14.49 15.72
N ALA A 217 -22.24 13.79 16.39
CA ALA A 217 -21.66 12.56 15.87
C ALA A 217 -22.71 11.45 15.64
N GLU A 218 -23.68 11.28 16.55
CA GLU A 218 -24.77 10.30 16.38
C GLU A 218 -25.57 10.56 15.10
N GLN A 219 -25.94 11.83 14.86
CA GLN A 219 -26.74 12.22 13.71
C GLN A 219 -25.98 12.06 12.39
N GLU A 220 -24.72 12.50 12.35
CA GLU A 220 -23.87 12.41 11.16
C GLU A 220 -23.57 10.95 10.78
N VAL A 221 -23.19 10.11 11.75
CA VAL A 221 -22.94 8.69 11.52
C VAL A 221 -24.22 7.98 11.06
N ARG A 222 -25.37 8.26 11.69
CA ARG A 222 -26.65 7.66 11.31
C ARG A 222 -27.04 8.04 9.88
N ALA A 223 -26.87 9.31 9.51
CA ALA A 223 -27.14 9.79 8.16
C ALA A 223 -26.18 9.15 7.14
N ALA A 224 -24.88 9.07 7.47
CA ALA A 224 -23.88 8.44 6.62
C ALA A 224 -24.22 6.96 6.36
N LEU A 225 -24.44 6.16 7.41
CA LEU A 225 -24.80 4.74 7.28
C LEU A 225 -26.14 4.51 6.56
N ALA A 226 -27.04 5.50 6.57
CA ALA A 226 -28.28 5.49 5.78
C ALA A 226 -28.08 5.85 4.29
N GLY A 227 -26.88 6.29 3.88
CA GLY A 227 -26.53 6.61 2.50
C GLY A 227 -26.40 8.10 2.17
N ASP A 228 -26.50 9.00 3.16
CA ASP A 228 -26.27 10.43 2.95
C ASP A 228 -24.79 10.70 2.65
N GLN A 229 -24.51 11.03 1.38
CA GLN A 229 -23.15 11.27 0.88
C GLN A 229 -22.47 12.48 1.53
N ALA A 230 -23.23 13.51 1.91
CA ALA A 230 -22.67 14.71 2.52
C ALA A 230 -22.28 14.44 3.98
N ALA A 231 -23.11 13.69 4.70
CA ALA A 231 -22.77 13.21 6.05
C ALA A 231 -21.56 12.27 6.01
N ALA A 232 -21.55 11.31 5.08
CA ALA A 232 -20.43 10.39 4.90
C ALA A 232 -19.12 11.12 4.58
N ALA A 233 -19.16 12.15 3.73
CA ALA A 233 -17.98 12.96 3.43
C ALA A 233 -17.45 13.71 4.65
N ARG A 234 -18.33 14.24 5.52
CA ARG A 234 -17.92 14.88 6.78
C ARG A 234 -17.31 13.88 7.74
N VAL A 235 -17.94 12.72 7.94
CA VAL A 235 -17.42 11.66 8.79
C VAL A 235 -16.04 11.19 8.29
N ASN A 236 -15.90 10.90 6.99
CA ASN A 236 -14.61 10.54 6.41
C ASN A 236 -13.55 11.62 6.59
N SER A 237 -13.89 12.88 6.37
CA SER A 237 -12.97 14.01 6.60
C SER A 237 -12.44 14.04 8.04
N VAL A 238 -13.30 13.73 9.03
CA VAL A 238 -12.88 13.62 10.44
C VAL A 238 -11.95 12.42 10.66
N LEU A 239 -12.28 11.25 10.10
CA LEU A 239 -11.46 10.04 10.23
C LEU A 239 -10.09 10.19 9.54
N ASP A 240 -10.07 10.72 8.31
CA ASP A 240 -8.87 10.98 7.53
C ASP A 240 -7.97 12.06 8.18
N GLY A 241 -8.55 12.93 9.01
CA GLY A 241 -7.83 13.90 9.83
C GLY A 241 -7.08 13.30 11.02
N ILE A 242 -7.22 12.00 11.31
CA ILE A 242 -6.49 11.32 12.39
C ILE A 242 -5.02 11.15 11.97
N THR A 243 -4.11 11.79 12.70
CA THR A 243 -2.69 11.88 12.34
C THR A 243 -1.89 10.61 12.72
N GLU A 244 -0.70 10.45 12.15
CA GLU A 244 0.21 9.35 12.51
C GLU A 244 0.59 9.35 13.99
N GLU A 245 0.83 10.53 14.58
CA GLU A 245 1.09 10.67 16.02
C GLU A 245 -0.09 10.14 16.85
N GLN A 246 -1.32 10.34 16.39
CA GLN A 246 -2.50 9.79 17.05
C GLN A 246 -2.59 8.27 16.88
N ARG A 247 -2.41 7.76 15.66
CA ARG A 247 -2.45 6.31 15.35
C ARG A 247 -1.34 5.50 16.01
N THR A 248 -0.26 6.15 16.42
CA THR A 248 0.85 5.53 17.18
C THR A 248 0.76 5.79 18.70
N GLY A 249 -0.31 6.45 19.16
CA GLY A 249 -0.56 6.72 20.58
C GLY A 249 0.33 7.82 21.19
N LYS A 250 1.06 8.56 20.36
CA LYS A 250 1.88 9.71 20.77
C LYS A 250 1.03 10.95 21.07
N ALA A 251 -0.18 11.04 20.49
CA ALA A 251 -1.16 12.09 20.75
C ALA A 251 -2.58 11.50 20.91
N PRO A 252 -3.47 12.11 21.73
CA PRO A 252 -4.86 11.67 21.83
C PRO A 252 -5.69 12.13 20.62
N LEU A 253 -6.81 11.44 20.37
CA LEU A 253 -7.84 11.89 19.43
C LEU A 253 -8.45 13.23 19.88
N THR A 254 -8.87 14.06 18.93
CA THR A 254 -9.70 15.23 19.25
C THR A 254 -11.08 14.77 19.74
N ALA A 255 -11.81 15.64 20.45
CA ALA A 255 -13.15 15.31 20.95
C ALA A 255 -14.12 14.90 19.82
N GLU A 256 -14.00 15.54 18.65
CA GLU A 256 -14.80 15.24 17.46
C GLU A 256 -14.42 13.89 16.84
N GLN A 257 -13.13 13.62 16.65
CA GLN A 257 -12.63 12.33 16.15
C GLN A 257 -13.07 11.17 17.04
N ALA A 258 -12.92 11.35 18.36
CA ALA A 258 -13.28 10.34 19.34
C ALA A 258 -14.79 10.09 19.38
N ALA A 259 -15.61 11.15 19.27
CA ALA A 259 -17.07 11.04 19.21
C ALA A 259 -17.54 10.28 17.95
N MET A 260 -16.99 10.62 16.78
CA MET A 260 -17.33 9.97 15.51
C MET A 260 -16.96 8.49 15.52
N LEU A 261 -15.73 8.15 15.95
CA LEU A 261 -15.29 6.76 16.04
C LEU A 261 -16.14 5.95 17.03
N SER A 262 -16.50 6.54 18.17
CA SER A 262 -17.39 5.93 19.17
C SER A 262 -18.79 5.65 18.61
N GLN A 263 -19.34 6.58 17.83
CA GLN A 263 -20.66 6.43 17.21
C GLN A 263 -20.67 5.42 16.07
N LEU A 264 -19.62 5.38 15.24
CA LEU A 264 -19.45 4.35 14.22
C LEU A 264 -19.43 2.97 14.86
N GLN A 265 -18.64 2.79 15.91
CA GLN A 265 -18.57 1.54 16.66
C GLN A 265 -19.95 1.13 17.19
N ALA A 266 -20.70 2.03 17.82
CA ALA A 266 -22.01 1.73 18.40
C ALA A 266 -23.08 1.40 17.36
N GLN A 267 -23.12 2.13 16.23
CA GLN A 267 -24.16 1.98 15.21
C GLN A 267 -23.90 0.80 14.26
N GLU A 268 -22.63 0.48 14.00
CA GLU A 268 -22.25 -0.68 13.19
C GLU A 268 -22.31 -2.01 13.98
N HIS A 269 -22.21 -1.98 15.31
CA HIS A 269 -22.03 -3.18 16.13
C HIS A 269 -23.05 -4.31 15.86
N GLY A 270 -24.32 -3.94 15.69
CA GLY A 270 -25.43 -4.88 15.48
C GLY A 270 -25.71 -5.24 14.02
N MET A 271 -25.00 -4.65 13.05
CA MET A 271 -25.22 -4.89 11.63
C MET A 271 -24.64 -6.24 11.20
N SER A 272 -25.31 -6.95 10.29
CA SER A 272 -24.73 -8.14 9.67
C SER A 272 -23.63 -7.76 8.67
N VAL A 273 -22.73 -8.70 8.31
CA VAL A 273 -21.72 -8.45 7.27
C VAL A 273 -22.37 -8.03 5.94
N ALA A 274 -23.54 -8.59 5.61
CA ALA A 274 -24.29 -8.22 4.42
C ALA A 274 -24.85 -6.79 4.50
N ASP A 275 -25.35 -6.37 5.67
CA ASP A 275 -25.83 -5.00 5.88
C ASP A 275 -24.69 -3.98 5.87
N LEU A 276 -23.53 -4.32 6.45
CA LEU A 276 -22.32 -3.50 6.41
C LEU A 276 -21.81 -3.33 4.97
N HIS A 277 -21.77 -4.41 4.20
CA HIS A 277 -21.40 -4.34 2.79
C HIS A 277 -22.42 -3.56 1.96
N THR A 278 -23.72 -3.71 2.24
CA THR A 278 -24.78 -2.93 1.59
C THR A 278 -24.67 -1.44 1.94
N ALA A 279 -24.34 -1.11 3.19
CA ALA A 279 -24.09 0.26 3.61
C ALA A 279 -22.86 0.83 2.89
N GLU A 280 -21.76 0.08 2.80
CA GLU A 280 -20.54 0.47 2.05
C GLU A 280 -20.86 0.81 0.59
N GLN A 281 -21.63 -0.04 -0.09
CA GLN A 281 -22.01 0.19 -1.49
C GLN A 281 -22.84 1.46 -1.69
N ARG A 282 -23.73 1.77 -0.74
CA ARG A 282 -24.56 2.99 -0.77
C ARG A 282 -23.74 4.27 -0.58
N LEU A 283 -22.56 4.17 0.04
CA LEU A 283 -21.68 5.30 0.31
C LEU A 283 -20.93 5.82 -0.92
N GLY A 284 -21.00 5.15 -2.08
CA GLY A 284 -20.47 5.67 -3.35
C GLY A 284 -19.00 6.10 -3.24
N ALA A 285 -18.72 7.39 -3.45
CA ALA A 285 -17.36 7.95 -3.37
C ALA A 285 -16.78 7.99 -1.94
N GLN A 286 -17.62 7.74 -0.92
CA GLN A 286 -17.27 7.77 0.50
C GLN A 286 -17.19 6.35 1.11
N ARG A 287 -17.17 5.31 0.27
CA ARG A 287 -17.20 3.90 0.67
C ARG A 287 -16.07 3.46 1.62
N GLN A 288 -14.96 4.18 1.66
CA GLN A 288 -13.86 3.95 2.61
C GLN A 288 -14.26 4.09 4.07
N LEU A 289 -15.39 4.75 4.38
CA LEU A 289 -15.84 5.05 5.75
C LEU A 289 -15.91 3.83 6.65
N ILE A 290 -16.50 2.74 6.15
CA ILE A 290 -16.70 1.53 6.95
C ILE A 290 -15.37 0.80 7.16
N GLY A 291 -14.54 0.69 6.12
CA GLY A 291 -13.19 0.13 6.27
C GLY A 291 -12.34 0.95 7.25
N ASN A 292 -12.38 2.29 7.14
CA ASN A 292 -11.67 3.21 8.01
C ASN A 292 -12.11 3.09 9.47
N SER A 293 -13.42 2.98 9.73
CA SER A 293 -13.95 2.83 11.08
C SER A 293 -13.40 1.57 11.75
N TRP A 294 -13.36 0.45 11.04
CA TRP A 294 -12.87 -0.83 11.57
C TRP A 294 -11.37 -0.81 11.87
N GLN A 295 -10.58 -0.22 10.96
CA GLN A 295 -9.14 -0.06 11.15
C GLN A 295 -8.85 0.79 12.40
N LEU A 296 -9.57 1.89 12.58
CA LEU A 296 -9.40 2.79 13.73
C LEU A 296 -9.90 2.18 15.05
N MET A 297 -11.09 1.58 15.09
CA MET A 297 -11.64 1.04 16.34
C MET A 297 -10.87 -0.20 16.84
N SER A 298 -10.18 -0.89 15.93
CA SER A 298 -9.32 -2.04 16.25
C SER A 298 -7.85 -1.67 16.46
N ASN A 299 -7.47 -0.39 16.30
CA ASN A 299 -6.10 0.07 16.56
C ASN A 299 -5.87 0.23 18.07
N GLY A 300 -4.99 -0.62 18.62
CA GLY A 300 -4.64 -0.66 20.04
C GLY A 300 -3.97 0.59 20.60
N ALA A 301 -3.56 1.56 19.78
CA ALA A 301 -3.00 2.83 20.26
C ALA A 301 -4.08 3.89 20.54
N LEU A 302 -5.28 3.72 19.98
CA LEU A 302 -6.36 4.71 20.08
C LEU A 302 -7.20 4.51 21.35
N VAL A 303 -7.64 5.63 21.91
CA VAL A 303 -8.56 5.68 23.07
C VAL A 303 -9.68 6.65 22.74
N PHE A 304 -10.92 6.22 22.92
CA PHE A 304 -12.11 7.01 22.65
C PHE A 304 -13.22 6.70 23.67
N PRO A 305 -14.25 7.56 23.82
CA PRO A 305 -15.36 7.30 24.74
C PRO A 305 -16.14 6.05 24.37
N ARG A 306 -16.69 5.36 25.37
CA ARG A 306 -17.65 4.27 25.17
C ARG A 306 -19.03 4.83 24.87
N THR A 307 -19.67 4.32 23.83
CA THR A 307 -21.11 4.51 23.56
C THR A 307 -21.83 3.18 23.79
N GLU A 308 -23.06 3.20 24.28
CA GLU A 308 -23.86 1.97 24.34
C GLU A 308 -24.10 1.44 22.92
N LEU A 309 -23.98 0.12 22.71
CA LEU A 309 -23.98 -0.52 21.39
C LEU A 309 -25.40 -0.64 20.80
N ARG A 310 -26.10 0.48 20.66
CA ARG A 310 -27.44 0.59 20.09
C ARG A 310 -27.62 1.94 19.38
N PRO A 311 -28.36 1.97 18.26
CA PRO A 311 -28.70 3.22 17.60
C PRO A 311 -29.38 4.23 18.54
N GLY A 312 -29.02 5.51 18.42
CA GLY A 312 -29.55 6.60 19.23
C GLY A 312 -28.94 6.76 20.62
N ALA A 313 -28.00 5.90 21.03
CA ALA A 313 -27.21 6.11 22.24
C ALA A 313 -26.24 7.28 22.04
N LEU A 314 -26.13 8.14 23.05
CA LEU A 314 -25.13 9.20 23.08
C LEU A 314 -23.86 8.72 23.76
N GLN A 315 -22.74 9.36 23.43
CA GLN A 315 -21.43 9.02 23.99
C GLN A 315 -21.43 9.10 25.52
N GLY A 316 -20.85 8.08 26.15
CA GLY A 316 -20.53 8.09 27.57
C GLY A 316 -19.24 8.85 27.88
N THR A 317 -18.80 8.76 29.14
CA THR A 317 -17.53 9.37 29.60
C THR A 317 -16.43 8.33 29.85
N ASP A 318 -16.79 7.05 29.93
CA ASP A 318 -15.84 5.98 30.18
C ASP A 318 -14.95 5.75 28.95
N PRO A 319 -13.63 5.81 29.08
CA PRO A 319 -12.73 5.54 27.95
C PRO A 319 -12.72 4.05 27.61
N VAL A 320 -12.59 3.75 26.32
CA VAL A 320 -12.29 2.42 25.80
C VAL A 320 -11.05 2.52 24.92
N LYS A 321 -10.19 1.51 25.00
CA LYS A 321 -8.99 1.37 24.19
C LYS A 321 -9.34 0.52 22.96
N GLY A 322 -8.87 0.92 21.79
CA GLY A 322 -9.09 0.17 20.55
C GLY A 322 -8.64 -1.28 20.70
N SER A 323 -9.43 -2.21 20.16
CA SER A 323 -9.16 -3.64 20.24
C SER A 323 -10.06 -4.42 19.28
N ALA A 324 -9.75 -5.70 19.08
CA ALA A 324 -10.59 -6.56 18.25
C ALA A 324 -12.06 -6.62 18.74
N GLU A 325 -12.28 -6.60 20.05
CA GLU A 325 -13.62 -6.72 20.66
C GLU A 325 -14.54 -5.55 20.33
N LEU A 326 -13.99 -4.44 19.81
CA LEU A 326 -14.76 -3.28 19.39
C LEU A 326 -15.32 -3.40 17.98
N LEU A 327 -14.80 -4.33 17.16
CA LEU A 327 -15.33 -4.60 15.82
C LEU A 327 -16.82 -4.99 15.87
N PRO A 328 -17.57 -4.79 14.78
CA PRO A 328 -18.93 -5.32 14.66
C PRO A 328 -19.03 -6.81 15.01
N ALA A 329 -20.07 -7.18 15.76
CA ALA A 329 -20.21 -8.54 16.28
C ALA A 329 -20.24 -9.60 15.16
N SER A 330 -20.79 -9.24 14.00
CA SER A 330 -20.87 -10.10 12.82
C SER A 330 -19.50 -10.38 12.19
N ILE A 331 -18.54 -9.47 12.29
CA ILE A 331 -17.16 -9.66 11.80
C ILE A 331 -16.41 -10.65 12.70
N LEU A 332 -16.53 -10.47 14.02
CA LEU A 332 -15.93 -11.40 14.99
C LEU A 332 -16.48 -12.82 14.79
N GLN A 333 -17.80 -12.94 14.63
CA GLN A 333 -18.46 -14.21 14.34
C GLN A 333 -17.97 -14.83 13.02
N ALA A 334 -17.77 -14.03 11.97
CA ALA A 334 -17.28 -14.54 10.69
C ALA A 334 -15.86 -15.14 10.79
N PHE A 335 -14.97 -14.54 11.60
CA PHE A 335 -13.62 -15.08 11.83
C PHE A 335 -13.61 -16.30 12.75
N GLU A 336 -14.58 -16.42 13.65
CA GLU A 336 -14.69 -17.54 14.60
C GLU A 336 -15.53 -18.70 14.07
N ALA A 337 -16.29 -18.49 12.97
CA ALA A 337 -17.14 -19.50 12.38
C ALA A 337 -16.34 -20.77 12.01
N PRO A 338 -16.83 -21.98 12.36
CA PRO A 338 -16.22 -23.22 11.92
C PRO A 338 -16.17 -23.29 10.40
N TRP A 339 -15.07 -23.81 9.84
CA TRP A 339 -14.96 -24.08 8.40
C TRP A 339 -15.37 -25.53 8.11
N PRO A 340 -16.53 -25.80 7.50
CA PRO A 340 -17.01 -27.17 7.31
C PRO A 340 -16.17 -27.92 6.25
N ILE A 341 -15.70 -29.11 6.62
CA ILE A 341 -14.80 -29.93 5.79
C ILE A 341 -15.56 -31.01 5.01
N SER A 342 -16.74 -31.45 5.49
CA SER A 342 -17.50 -32.50 4.82
C SER A 342 -18.11 -32.01 3.50
N LYS A 343 -18.26 -32.95 2.55
CA LYS A 343 -18.79 -32.68 1.21
C LYS A 343 -20.32 -32.81 1.14
N ASP A 344 -21.01 -32.92 2.27
CA ASP A 344 -22.48 -32.93 2.29
C ASP A 344 -23.03 -31.54 1.89
N GLN A 345 -24.27 -31.51 1.38
CA GLN A 345 -24.85 -30.27 0.85
C GLN A 345 -24.96 -29.15 1.90
N GLN A 346 -25.17 -29.46 3.19
CA GLN A 346 -25.29 -28.45 4.24
C GLN A 346 -23.93 -27.80 4.51
N SER A 347 -22.88 -28.61 4.57
CA SER A 347 -21.50 -28.14 4.77
C SER A 347 -20.98 -27.33 3.59
N LEU A 348 -21.33 -27.68 2.35
CA LEU A 348 -21.01 -26.88 1.16
C LEU A 348 -21.69 -25.51 1.18
N LEU A 349 -22.96 -25.44 1.58
CA LEU A 349 -23.70 -24.18 1.71
C LEU A 349 -23.09 -23.30 2.81
N LEU A 350 -22.81 -23.88 3.98
CA LEU A 350 -22.22 -23.15 5.10
C LEU A 350 -20.79 -22.65 4.77
N ARG A 351 -19.99 -23.44 4.03
CA ARG A 351 -18.69 -23.02 3.51
C ARG A 351 -18.81 -21.83 2.55
N SER A 352 -19.76 -21.89 1.62
CA SER A 352 -20.02 -20.80 0.67
C SER A 352 -20.40 -19.50 1.39
N LEU A 353 -21.30 -19.58 2.38
CA LEU A 353 -21.71 -18.45 3.21
C LEU A 353 -20.55 -17.86 4.02
N THR A 354 -19.74 -18.72 4.65
CA THR A 354 -18.59 -18.27 5.45
C THR A 354 -17.53 -17.62 4.56
N GLY A 355 -17.27 -18.21 3.39
CA GLY A 355 -16.35 -17.66 2.39
C GLY A 355 -16.82 -16.32 1.83
N SER A 356 -18.11 -16.15 1.56
CA SER A 356 -18.65 -14.87 1.07
C SER A 356 -18.59 -13.75 2.11
N GLN A 357 -18.80 -14.07 3.40
CA GLN A 357 -18.62 -13.11 4.49
C GLN A 357 -17.17 -12.64 4.60
N MET A 358 -16.20 -13.56 4.57
CA MET A 358 -14.78 -13.20 4.62
C MET A 358 -14.35 -12.35 3.43
N ARG A 359 -14.86 -12.64 2.22
CA ARG A 359 -14.62 -11.81 1.04
C ARG A 359 -15.21 -10.41 1.20
N ALA A 360 -16.46 -10.30 1.65
CA ALA A 360 -17.09 -9.00 1.87
C ALA A 360 -16.30 -8.14 2.89
N ILE A 361 -15.80 -8.76 3.96
CA ILE A 361 -14.92 -8.09 4.94
C ILE A 361 -13.63 -7.63 4.26
N ALA A 362 -12.95 -8.51 3.53
CA ALA A 362 -11.71 -8.18 2.81
C ALA A 362 -11.91 -7.05 1.80
N ASP A 363 -13.02 -7.05 1.05
CA ASP A 363 -13.34 -6.02 0.06
C ASP A 363 -13.55 -4.66 0.72
N ILE A 364 -14.27 -4.59 1.83
CA ILE A 364 -14.47 -3.35 2.60
C ILE A 364 -13.12 -2.82 3.10
N VAL A 365 -12.25 -3.68 3.61
CA VAL A 365 -10.89 -3.28 4.04
C VAL A 365 -10.07 -2.77 2.85
N LYS A 366 -10.10 -3.47 1.70
CA LYS A 366 -9.37 -3.06 0.48
C LYS A 366 -9.82 -1.69 -0.04
N HIS A 367 -11.07 -1.28 0.21
CA HIS A 367 -11.58 0.05 -0.14
C HIS A 367 -11.25 1.16 0.89
N GLY A 368 -10.74 0.80 2.07
CA GLY A 368 -10.31 1.73 3.10
C GLY A 368 -9.09 2.56 2.71
N ASN A 369 -8.81 3.60 3.51
CA ASN A 369 -7.64 4.45 3.41
C ASN A 369 -6.41 3.70 3.97
N PRO A 370 -5.39 3.40 3.13
CA PRO A 370 -4.19 2.67 3.58
C PRO A 370 -3.45 3.38 4.72
N ALA A 371 -3.51 4.71 4.81
CA ALA A 371 -2.83 5.46 5.87
C ALA A 371 -3.40 5.17 7.28
N LEU A 372 -4.63 4.67 7.37
CA LEU A 372 -5.28 4.32 8.64
C LEU A 372 -5.08 2.83 9.01
N GLN A 373 -4.65 2.02 8.05
CA GLN A 373 -4.40 0.59 8.19
C GLN A 373 -2.99 0.35 8.73
N THR A 374 -2.80 0.62 10.03
CA THR A 374 -1.51 0.50 10.69
C THR A 374 -1.63 -0.11 12.08
N ASN A 375 -0.95 -1.24 12.25
CA ASN A 375 -0.84 -2.01 13.49
C ASN A 375 -2.20 -2.39 14.12
N THR A 376 -3.17 -2.81 13.31
CA THR A 376 -4.58 -3.01 13.74
C THR A 376 -4.89 -4.45 14.17
N GLU A 377 -5.83 -4.63 15.10
CA GLU A 377 -6.27 -5.99 15.49
C GLU A 377 -7.14 -6.66 14.41
N LEU A 378 -7.78 -5.88 13.54
CA LEU A 378 -8.52 -6.40 12.39
C LEU A 378 -7.58 -7.17 11.45
N ASP A 379 -6.49 -6.53 11.03
CA ASP A 379 -5.54 -7.14 10.09
C ASP A 379 -4.86 -8.37 10.70
N ARG A 380 -4.53 -8.32 12.00
CA ARG A 380 -3.99 -9.50 12.71
C ARG A 380 -4.98 -10.67 12.67
N ARG A 381 -6.26 -10.42 12.89
CA ARG A 381 -7.30 -11.46 12.81
C ARG A 381 -7.46 -11.99 11.39
N MET A 382 -7.37 -11.15 10.37
CA MET A 382 -7.43 -11.60 8.97
C MET A 382 -6.28 -12.56 8.65
N ILE A 383 -5.03 -12.19 8.97
CA ILE A 383 -3.86 -13.06 8.76
C ILE A 383 -3.97 -14.35 9.59
N ARG A 384 -4.35 -14.26 10.88
CA ARG A 384 -4.50 -15.45 11.72
C ARG A 384 -5.61 -16.38 11.25
N ARG A 385 -6.70 -15.83 10.73
CA ARG A 385 -7.78 -16.63 10.15
C ARG A 385 -7.32 -17.33 8.88
N ALA A 386 -6.66 -16.62 7.97
CA ALA A 386 -6.06 -17.20 6.78
C ALA A 386 -5.10 -18.35 7.13
N PHE A 387 -4.19 -18.13 8.08
CA PHE A 387 -3.27 -19.17 8.57
C PHE A 387 -3.99 -20.38 9.18
N THR A 388 -5.01 -20.15 10.03
CA THR A 388 -5.80 -21.23 10.62
C THR A 388 -6.52 -22.09 9.57
N LEU A 389 -6.98 -21.48 8.47
CA LEU A 389 -7.58 -22.21 7.37
C LEU A 389 -6.54 -23.06 6.63
N MET A 390 -5.34 -22.54 6.41
CA MET A 390 -4.24 -23.27 5.77
C MET A 390 -3.72 -24.45 6.63
N GLU A 391 -3.76 -24.33 7.95
CA GLU A 391 -3.39 -25.40 8.87
C GLU A 391 -4.47 -26.48 9.04
N SER A 392 -5.66 -26.31 8.43
CA SER A 392 -6.73 -27.30 8.54
C SER A 392 -6.40 -28.59 7.79
N GLU A 393 -6.82 -29.75 8.32
CA GLU A 393 -6.64 -31.05 7.62
C GLU A 393 -7.24 -31.04 6.21
N ALA A 394 -8.34 -30.30 6.01
CA ALA A 394 -8.96 -30.12 4.71
C ALA A 394 -7.99 -29.48 3.70
N TRP A 395 -7.37 -28.38 4.11
CA TRP A 395 -6.38 -27.66 3.29
C TRP A 395 -5.16 -28.53 3.03
N GLN A 396 -4.58 -29.11 4.08
CA GLN A 396 -3.39 -29.95 3.98
C GLN A 396 -3.64 -31.24 3.16
N SER A 397 -4.86 -31.78 3.16
CA SER A 397 -5.23 -32.94 2.33
C SER A 397 -5.43 -32.62 0.85
N GLY A 398 -5.79 -31.37 0.54
CA GLY A 398 -5.90 -30.86 -0.82
C GLY A 398 -4.60 -30.22 -1.33
N SER A 399 -3.71 -29.79 -0.41
CA SER A 399 -2.35 -29.35 -0.67
C SER A 399 -1.51 -30.57 -1.10
N MET A 400 -1.51 -30.83 -2.41
CA MET A 400 -0.57 -31.67 -3.17
C MET A 400 0.08 -32.84 -2.38
N GLY A 401 -0.73 -33.66 -1.73
CA GLY A 401 -0.16 -34.70 -0.86
C GLY A 401 -1.15 -35.64 -0.19
N LYS A 402 -1.92 -36.42 -0.97
CA LYS A 402 -2.27 -37.86 -0.72
C LYS A 402 -3.46 -38.42 -1.51
N SER A 403 -4.12 -37.67 -2.39
CA SER A 403 -5.29 -38.22 -3.09
C SER A 403 -5.32 -37.86 -4.57
N GLU A 404 -5.68 -38.82 -5.42
CA GLU A 404 -6.15 -38.62 -6.82
C GLU A 404 -7.45 -37.79 -6.90
N LEU A 405 -7.85 -37.12 -5.81
CA LEU A 405 -9.05 -36.31 -5.77
C LEU A 405 -8.70 -34.89 -6.27
N PRO A 406 -9.61 -34.24 -7.01
CA PRO A 406 -9.36 -32.94 -7.60
C PRO A 406 -8.92 -31.93 -6.54
N LEU A 407 -8.04 -31.01 -6.96
CA LEU A 407 -7.58 -29.79 -6.30
C LEU A 407 -8.53 -29.27 -5.20
N PRO A 408 -8.02 -28.59 -4.15
CA PRO A 408 -8.86 -27.74 -3.33
C PRO A 408 -9.71 -26.89 -4.28
N ASP A 409 -11.02 -27.08 -4.18
CA ASP A 409 -12.01 -26.33 -4.94
C ASP A 409 -11.70 -24.84 -4.76
N ALA A 410 -11.77 -24.03 -5.82
CA ALA A 410 -11.51 -22.57 -5.79
C ALA A 410 -12.27 -21.83 -4.67
N SER A 411 -13.26 -22.49 -4.06
CA SER A 411 -13.91 -22.08 -2.82
C SER A 411 -13.00 -21.96 -1.57
N PHE A 412 -11.80 -22.57 -1.55
CA PHE A 412 -10.81 -22.42 -0.47
C PHE A 412 -9.80 -21.29 -0.75
N ASP A 413 -9.31 -21.19 -1.99
CA ASP A 413 -8.27 -20.22 -2.37
C ASP A 413 -8.73 -18.78 -2.13
N HIS A 414 -9.90 -18.41 -2.67
CA HIS A 414 -10.31 -17.01 -2.69
C HIS A 414 -10.46 -16.38 -1.31
N PRO A 415 -11.14 -17.01 -0.32
CA PRO A 415 -11.25 -16.38 0.99
C PRO A 415 -9.90 -16.21 1.69
N VAL A 416 -8.96 -17.13 1.50
CA VAL A 416 -7.61 -17.02 2.07
C VAL A 416 -6.82 -15.90 1.38
N THR A 417 -6.79 -15.89 0.04
CA THR A 417 -6.09 -14.85 -0.72
C THR A 417 -6.70 -13.47 -0.51
N ASP A 418 -8.03 -13.37 -0.42
CA ASP A 418 -8.75 -12.12 -0.17
C ASP A 418 -8.34 -11.51 1.18
N LEU A 419 -8.29 -12.32 2.24
CA LEU A 419 -7.88 -11.89 3.58
C LEU A 419 -6.40 -11.49 3.63
N LEU A 420 -5.50 -12.29 3.06
CA LEU A 420 -4.06 -11.99 3.06
C LEU A 420 -3.77 -10.70 2.27
N THR A 421 -4.39 -10.55 1.09
CA THR A 421 -4.22 -9.34 0.26
C THR A 421 -4.83 -8.10 0.91
N ALA A 422 -5.94 -8.23 1.63
CA ALA A 422 -6.53 -7.11 2.35
C ALA A 422 -5.64 -6.66 3.51
N ALA A 423 -5.07 -7.60 4.26
CA ALA A 423 -4.23 -7.33 5.42
C ALA A 423 -2.80 -6.89 5.07
N SER A 424 -2.31 -7.19 3.86
CA SER A 424 -0.90 -7.00 3.52
C SER A 424 -0.43 -5.54 3.51
N ARG A 425 -1.37 -4.58 3.45
CA ARG A 425 -1.08 -3.15 3.59
C ARG A 425 -0.67 -2.73 5.01
N ASP A 426 -0.96 -3.55 6.02
CA ASP A 426 -0.49 -3.34 7.39
C ASP A 426 0.88 -4.01 7.59
N HIS A 427 1.95 -3.32 7.20
CA HIS A 427 3.31 -3.87 7.23
C HIS A 427 3.73 -4.32 8.63
N GLN A 428 3.28 -3.64 9.70
CA GLN A 428 3.56 -4.03 11.10
C GLN A 428 2.96 -5.39 11.44
N VAL A 429 1.76 -5.67 10.93
CA VAL A 429 1.06 -6.93 11.14
C VAL A 429 1.66 -8.06 10.30
N VAL A 430 2.03 -7.77 9.04
CA VAL A 430 2.76 -8.73 8.19
C VAL A 430 4.12 -9.10 8.80
N HIS A 431 4.90 -8.09 9.18
CA HIS A 431 6.15 -8.25 9.93
C HIS A 431 5.94 -9.10 11.19
N GLY A 432 4.90 -8.79 11.98
CA GLY A 432 4.58 -9.53 13.19
C GLY A 432 4.26 -11.01 12.95
N MET A 433 3.61 -11.36 11.84
CA MET A 433 3.37 -12.76 11.46
C MET A 433 4.67 -13.45 11.02
N LEU A 434 5.44 -12.80 10.15
CA LEU A 434 6.66 -13.35 9.56
C LEU A 434 7.84 -13.41 10.52
N THR A 435 7.78 -12.74 11.66
CA THR A 435 8.79 -12.85 12.73
C THR A 435 8.29 -13.66 13.94
N SER A 436 7.07 -14.20 13.87
CA SER A 436 6.47 -14.98 14.95
C SER A 436 7.05 -16.42 15.04
N PRO A 437 6.81 -17.14 16.15
CA PRO A 437 7.12 -18.58 16.22
C PRO A 437 6.41 -19.44 15.18
N ASP A 438 5.31 -18.97 14.59
CA ASP A 438 4.56 -19.69 13.54
C ASP A 438 5.10 -19.41 12.13
N ARG A 439 6.13 -18.57 12.00
CA ARG A 439 6.71 -18.14 10.71
C ARG A 439 6.94 -19.30 9.75
N ASP A 440 7.65 -20.34 10.19
CA ASP A 440 8.09 -21.41 9.28
C ASP A 440 6.91 -22.24 8.78
N ASN A 441 5.88 -22.44 9.62
CA ASN A 441 4.63 -23.10 9.20
C ASN A 441 3.88 -22.24 8.19
N PHE A 442 3.73 -20.95 8.47
CA PHE A 442 3.04 -20.03 7.57
C PHE A 442 3.75 -19.90 6.22
N LEU A 443 5.07 -19.75 6.22
CA LEU A 443 5.87 -19.68 5.00
C LEU A 443 5.79 -21.00 4.21
N ARG A 444 5.87 -22.15 4.89
CA ARG A 444 5.65 -23.47 4.27
C ARG A 444 4.29 -23.58 3.61
N ASP A 445 3.23 -23.16 4.29
CA ASP A 445 1.88 -23.28 3.76
C ASP A 445 1.69 -22.40 2.52
N ILE A 446 2.24 -21.19 2.49
CA ILE A 446 2.12 -20.32 1.31
C ILE A 446 3.06 -20.71 0.16
N THR A 447 4.22 -21.30 0.43
CA THR A 447 5.16 -21.71 -0.63
C THR A 447 4.82 -23.05 -1.24
N ASN A 448 4.24 -23.98 -0.46
CA ASN A 448 3.99 -25.34 -0.92
C ASN A 448 2.60 -25.51 -1.54
N TYR A 449 1.74 -24.50 -1.43
CA TYR A 449 0.42 -24.50 -2.04
C TYR A 449 0.46 -24.05 -3.49
N ASN A 450 -0.31 -24.71 -4.37
CA ASN A 450 -0.44 -24.31 -5.78
C ASN A 450 -1.60 -23.31 -5.93
N TRP A 451 -1.30 -22.02 -5.87
CA TRP A 451 -2.30 -20.96 -5.92
C TRP A 451 -2.89 -20.79 -7.32
N ALA A 452 -4.22 -20.69 -7.43
CA ALA A 452 -4.89 -20.48 -8.72
C ALA A 452 -4.45 -19.19 -9.45
N ASP A 453 -3.97 -18.18 -8.73
CA ASP A 453 -3.46 -16.91 -9.26
C ASP A 453 -1.93 -16.86 -9.40
N ARG A 454 -1.27 -18.03 -9.39
CA ARG A 454 0.20 -18.17 -9.52
C ARG A 454 0.98 -17.47 -8.40
N GLY A 455 0.37 -17.32 -7.22
CA GLY A 455 0.98 -16.74 -6.03
C GLY A 455 0.82 -15.22 -5.91
N LYS A 456 0.10 -14.57 -6.83
CA LYS A 456 0.00 -13.11 -6.91
C LYS A 456 -0.57 -12.46 -5.66
N SER A 457 -1.60 -13.05 -5.05
CA SER A 457 -2.23 -12.49 -3.85
C SER A 457 -1.31 -12.56 -2.63
N VAL A 458 -0.62 -13.70 -2.46
CA VAL A 458 0.33 -13.89 -1.34
C VAL A 458 1.64 -13.14 -1.53
N ALA A 459 2.02 -12.82 -2.78
CA ALA A 459 3.13 -11.93 -3.09
C ALA A 459 2.99 -10.55 -2.42
N SER A 460 1.76 -10.05 -2.24
CA SER A 460 1.51 -8.75 -1.59
C SER A 460 2.06 -8.64 -0.15
N LEU A 461 2.35 -9.77 0.52
CA LEU A 461 3.01 -9.79 1.84
C LEU A 461 4.47 -9.30 1.78
N PHE A 462 5.11 -9.33 0.61
CA PHE A 462 6.54 -9.04 0.43
C PHE A 462 6.79 -7.79 -0.44
N ASP A 463 5.84 -7.38 -1.28
CA ASP A 463 5.99 -6.28 -2.26
C ASP A 463 6.47 -4.94 -1.68
N TRP A 464 6.16 -4.67 -0.41
CA TRP A 464 6.49 -3.41 0.25
C TRP A 464 7.94 -3.32 0.72
N ILE A 465 8.63 -4.46 0.85
CA ILE A 465 9.91 -4.58 1.56
C ILE A 465 11.02 -3.84 0.82
N GLU A 466 11.08 -3.96 -0.51
CA GLU A 466 12.08 -3.27 -1.34
C GLU A 466 11.98 -1.75 -1.17
N GLY A 467 10.76 -1.20 -1.31
CA GLY A 467 10.50 0.23 -1.19
C GLY A 467 10.70 0.77 0.23
N ALA A 468 10.57 -0.08 1.25
CA ALA A 468 10.73 0.28 2.65
C ALA A 468 12.17 0.12 3.19
N ALA A 469 13.05 -0.55 2.45
CA ALA A 469 14.44 -0.83 2.86
C ALA A 469 15.25 0.42 3.23
N HIS A 470 14.87 1.58 2.69
CA HIS A 470 15.48 2.88 2.96
C HIS A 470 14.44 3.91 3.39
N GLY A 471 13.82 3.73 4.56
CA GLY A 471 12.79 4.64 5.05
C GLY A 471 12.46 4.48 6.53
N PRO A 472 11.37 5.13 6.99
CA PRO A 472 10.89 5.01 8.38
C PRO A 472 10.59 3.57 8.81
N GLU A 473 10.29 2.69 7.85
CA GLU A 473 9.99 1.27 8.06
C GLU A 473 11.18 0.34 7.78
N ALA A 474 12.38 0.87 7.53
CA ALA A 474 13.55 0.06 7.20
C ALA A 474 13.84 -1.05 8.22
N GLY A 475 13.62 -0.77 9.52
CA GLY A 475 13.77 -1.77 10.58
C GLY A 475 12.84 -2.98 10.40
N ILE A 476 11.54 -2.74 10.23
CA ILE A 476 10.59 -3.86 10.05
C ILE A 476 10.76 -4.53 8.67
N ALA A 477 11.18 -3.79 7.65
CA ALA A 477 11.48 -4.35 6.33
C ALA A 477 12.66 -5.31 6.40
N GLY A 478 13.76 -4.90 7.05
CA GLY A 478 14.96 -5.71 7.24
C GLY A 478 14.71 -6.95 8.09
N ASP A 479 14.02 -6.81 9.23
CA ASP A 479 13.64 -7.93 10.09
C ASP A 479 12.74 -8.93 9.35
N THR A 480 11.78 -8.44 8.56
CA THR A 480 10.90 -9.29 7.72
C THR A 480 11.71 -10.01 6.66
N ALA A 481 12.56 -9.29 5.93
CA ALA A 481 13.44 -9.82 4.89
C ALA A 481 14.34 -10.93 5.42
N HIS A 482 14.99 -10.69 6.56
CA HIS A 482 15.81 -11.67 7.24
C HIS A 482 15.03 -12.94 7.59
N ALA A 483 13.82 -12.78 8.13
CA ALA A 483 13.01 -13.88 8.58
C ALA A 483 12.61 -14.83 7.44
N TYR A 484 12.15 -14.31 6.29
CA TYR A 484 11.80 -15.20 5.17
C TYR A 484 13.03 -15.65 4.36
N ALA A 485 14.10 -14.85 4.28
CA ALA A 485 15.37 -15.30 3.69
C ALA A 485 15.91 -16.54 4.43
N SER A 486 15.90 -16.50 5.76
CA SER A 486 16.27 -17.65 6.60
C SER A 486 15.41 -18.88 6.28
N TYR A 487 14.10 -18.73 6.13
CA TYR A 487 13.23 -19.86 5.76
C TYR A 487 13.53 -20.40 4.36
N VAL A 488 13.63 -19.51 3.36
CA VAL A 488 13.88 -19.87 1.96
C VAL A 488 15.20 -20.62 1.83
N GLY A 489 16.28 -20.10 2.42
CA GLY A 489 17.60 -20.75 2.37
C GLY A 489 17.63 -22.10 3.07
N ASN A 490 17.10 -22.20 4.30
CA ASN A 490 17.08 -23.46 5.05
C ASN A 490 16.11 -24.51 4.47
N SER A 491 15.11 -24.10 3.68
CA SER A 491 14.10 -25.00 3.12
C SER A 491 14.32 -25.29 1.63
N ALA A 492 15.46 -24.87 1.07
CA ALA A 492 15.74 -24.90 -0.37
C ALA A 492 15.51 -26.29 -1.00
N SER A 493 16.00 -27.35 -0.37
CA SER A 493 15.83 -28.73 -0.87
C SER A 493 14.36 -29.11 -1.10
N GLY A 494 13.46 -28.71 -0.20
CA GLY A 494 12.02 -28.95 -0.32
C GLY A 494 11.33 -28.03 -1.32
N LEU A 495 11.77 -26.77 -1.42
CA LEU A 495 11.22 -25.78 -2.36
C LEU A 495 11.65 -26.05 -3.82
N LEU A 496 12.79 -26.72 -4.01
CA LEU A 496 13.26 -27.21 -5.30
C LEU A 496 12.55 -28.49 -5.75
N HIS A 497 12.00 -29.27 -4.82
CA HIS A 497 11.37 -30.57 -5.09
C HIS A 497 10.00 -30.69 -4.40
N LEU A 498 9.07 -29.82 -4.81
CA LEU A 498 7.70 -29.88 -4.32
C LEU A 498 6.96 -31.09 -4.92
N PRO A 499 5.95 -31.62 -4.21
CA PRO A 499 5.18 -32.76 -4.69
C PRO A 499 4.61 -32.54 -6.10
N GLY A 500 4.49 -33.61 -6.88
CA GLY A 500 4.08 -33.50 -8.29
C GLY A 500 5.22 -33.14 -9.24
N ASN A 501 6.47 -33.17 -8.77
CA ASN A 501 7.67 -32.83 -9.52
C ASN A 501 7.65 -31.38 -10.02
N HIS A 502 7.54 -30.45 -9.08
CA HIS A 502 7.57 -29.02 -9.38
C HIS A 502 8.59 -28.31 -8.50
N THR A 503 9.18 -27.25 -9.03
CA THR A 503 9.84 -26.24 -8.21
C THR A 503 8.83 -25.20 -7.71
N VAL A 504 9.18 -24.44 -6.67
CA VAL A 504 8.30 -23.38 -6.16
C VAL A 504 8.07 -22.26 -7.17
N GLY A 505 9.07 -21.87 -7.96
CA GLY A 505 8.93 -20.82 -8.98
C GLY A 505 8.03 -21.20 -10.15
N GLU A 506 7.90 -22.49 -10.46
CA GLU A 506 6.97 -22.95 -11.48
C GLU A 506 5.50 -22.85 -11.04
N MET A 507 5.23 -23.25 -9.80
CA MET A 507 3.89 -23.19 -9.22
C MET A 507 3.49 -21.76 -8.88
N ASN A 508 4.40 -21.00 -8.25
CA ASN A 508 4.12 -19.72 -7.62
C ASN A 508 5.13 -18.64 -8.07
N PRO A 509 5.25 -18.35 -9.38
CA PRO A 509 6.24 -17.39 -9.89
C PRO A 509 6.08 -15.98 -9.28
N GLU A 510 4.85 -15.47 -9.11
CA GLU A 510 4.63 -14.11 -8.63
C GLU A 510 5.07 -13.96 -7.15
N LEU A 511 4.92 -15.04 -6.38
CA LEU A 511 5.42 -15.10 -5.00
C LEU A 511 6.95 -15.05 -4.96
N ILE A 512 7.61 -15.86 -5.80
CA ILE A 512 9.08 -15.91 -5.86
C ILE A 512 9.66 -14.60 -6.40
N GLN A 513 9.00 -13.96 -7.36
CA GLN A 513 9.37 -12.63 -7.86
C GLN A 513 9.31 -11.59 -6.74
N SER A 514 8.23 -11.54 -5.98
CA SER A 514 8.09 -10.58 -4.88
C SER A 514 9.10 -10.83 -3.75
N MET A 515 9.37 -12.10 -3.41
CA MET A 515 10.44 -12.46 -2.48
C MET A 515 11.82 -12.00 -2.97
N ALA A 516 12.13 -12.18 -4.27
CA ALA A 516 13.37 -11.72 -4.87
C ALA A 516 13.51 -10.19 -4.83
N HIS A 517 12.46 -9.46 -5.20
CA HIS A 517 12.41 -7.99 -5.09
C HIS A 517 12.67 -7.52 -3.65
N GLY A 518 11.99 -8.11 -2.66
CA GLY A 518 12.18 -7.78 -1.26
C GLY A 518 13.59 -8.11 -0.72
N LEU A 519 14.29 -9.11 -1.27
CA LEU A 519 15.65 -9.48 -0.86
C LEU A 519 16.76 -8.72 -1.60
N ALA A 520 16.48 -8.14 -2.77
CA ALA A 520 17.50 -7.48 -3.58
C ALA A 520 18.32 -6.41 -2.81
N PRO A 521 17.72 -5.54 -1.96
CA PRO A 521 18.48 -4.58 -1.15
C PRO A 521 19.43 -5.22 -0.13
N TYR A 522 19.16 -6.47 0.27
CA TYR A 522 19.89 -7.20 1.30
C TYR A 522 20.86 -8.23 0.74
N MET A 523 21.09 -8.23 -0.59
CA MET A 523 22.01 -9.13 -1.29
C MET A 523 23.38 -9.24 -0.60
N SER A 524 23.95 -8.09 -0.19
CA SER A 524 25.27 -8.07 0.46
C SER A 524 25.25 -8.71 1.85
N ASN A 525 24.15 -8.55 2.60
CA ASN A 525 23.96 -9.23 3.88
C ASN A 525 23.89 -10.75 3.69
N ILE A 526 23.15 -11.21 2.68
CA ILE A 526 22.98 -12.62 2.34
C ILE A 526 24.32 -13.23 1.90
N ALA A 527 25.07 -12.54 1.05
CA ALA A 527 26.37 -12.99 0.56
C ALA A 527 27.53 -12.83 1.59
N GLY A 528 27.28 -12.19 2.74
CA GLY A 528 28.31 -11.96 3.75
C GLY A 528 29.41 -10.99 3.33
N ILE A 529 29.12 -10.09 2.38
CA ILE A 529 30.07 -9.11 1.83
C ILE A 529 29.77 -7.69 2.35
N PRO A 530 30.72 -6.75 2.28
CA PRO A 530 30.50 -5.36 2.69
C PRO A 530 29.34 -4.64 1.98
N GLY A 531 28.79 -3.64 2.68
CA GLY A 531 27.75 -2.76 2.16
C GLY A 531 26.32 -3.28 2.28
N GLY A 532 26.09 -4.31 3.12
CA GLY A 532 24.76 -4.71 3.56
C GLY A 532 24.09 -3.67 4.48
N LEU A 533 22.77 -3.77 4.62
CA LEU A 533 21.95 -2.90 5.45
C LEU A 533 21.91 -3.42 6.89
N PRO A 534 22.21 -2.59 7.91
CA PRO A 534 22.22 -3.04 9.30
C PRO A 534 20.84 -3.50 9.78
N GLU A 535 19.76 -2.99 9.19
CA GLU A 535 18.37 -3.34 9.51
C GLU A 535 18.04 -4.80 9.18
N PHE A 536 18.80 -5.49 8.32
CA PHE A 536 18.63 -6.93 8.06
C PHE A 536 18.99 -7.80 9.27
N GLY A 537 19.67 -7.25 10.27
CA GLY A 537 20.03 -7.99 11.47
C GLY A 537 21.20 -8.96 11.28
N PRO A 538 21.20 -10.12 11.98
CA PRO A 538 22.34 -11.02 12.03
C PRO A 538 22.60 -11.69 10.67
N ALA A 539 23.81 -12.21 10.49
CA ALA A 539 24.13 -12.95 9.27
C ALA A 539 23.40 -14.31 9.24
N LEU A 540 23.03 -14.75 8.02
CA LEU A 540 22.29 -15.99 7.80
C LEU A 540 23.20 -17.23 7.90
N ASP A 541 24.42 -17.11 7.41
CA ASP A 541 25.46 -18.12 7.51
C ASP A 541 26.49 -17.73 8.59
N THR A 542 27.26 -18.70 9.09
CA THR A 542 28.27 -18.42 10.11
C THR A 542 29.50 -17.75 9.50
N ALA A 543 30.31 -17.08 10.34
CA ALA A 543 31.60 -16.53 9.88
C ALA A 543 32.49 -17.60 9.22
N THR A 544 32.47 -18.83 9.73
CA THR A 544 33.20 -19.96 9.14
C THR A 544 32.64 -20.39 7.79
N ASP A 545 31.32 -20.33 7.60
CA ASP A 545 30.70 -20.62 6.31
C ASP A 545 31.08 -19.57 5.27
N PHE A 546 31.06 -18.28 5.63
CA PHE A 546 31.52 -17.21 4.74
C PHE A 546 33.00 -17.35 4.39
N GLU A 547 33.88 -17.58 5.37
CA GLU A 547 35.32 -17.75 5.15
C GLU A 547 35.62 -18.95 4.24
N SER A 548 34.92 -20.07 4.45
CA SER A 548 35.15 -21.32 3.69
C SER A 548 34.44 -21.37 2.33
N GLY A 549 33.45 -20.51 2.07
CA GLY A 549 32.62 -20.56 0.87
C GLY A 549 31.49 -21.60 0.94
N HIS A 550 31.31 -22.29 2.07
CA HIS A 550 30.26 -23.30 2.25
C HIS A 550 28.86 -22.71 2.10
N MET A 551 28.56 -21.64 2.85
CA MET A 551 27.39 -20.74 2.68
C MET A 551 26.05 -21.42 2.31
N PRO A 552 25.59 -22.42 3.08
CA PRO A 552 24.41 -23.21 2.71
C PRO A 552 23.12 -22.38 2.62
N VAL A 553 22.92 -21.41 3.53
CA VAL A 553 21.69 -20.61 3.52
C VAL A 553 21.69 -19.64 2.35
N ALA A 554 22.81 -18.96 2.08
CA ALA A 554 22.95 -18.08 0.92
C ALA A 554 22.74 -18.86 -0.39
N LYS A 555 23.40 -20.01 -0.57
CA LYS A 555 23.21 -20.86 -1.75
C LYS A 555 21.75 -21.26 -1.89
N GLY A 556 21.08 -21.65 -0.80
CA GLY A 556 19.68 -22.03 -0.82
C GLY A 556 18.76 -20.92 -1.33
N ILE A 557 19.01 -19.68 -0.91
CA ILE A 557 18.28 -18.50 -1.41
C ILE A 557 18.52 -18.32 -2.91
N PHE A 558 19.78 -18.30 -3.34
CA PHE A 558 20.14 -18.15 -4.75
C PHE A 558 19.54 -19.26 -5.61
N SER A 559 19.47 -20.50 -5.12
CA SER A 559 18.86 -21.64 -5.81
C SER A 559 17.34 -21.49 -5.93
N VAL A 560 16.64 -21.16 -4.83
CA VAL A 560 15.17 -21.06 -4.87
C VAL A 560 14.73 -19.91 -5.76
N LEU A 561 15.36 -18.74 -5.66
CA LEU A 561 15.00 -17.59 -6.48
C LEU A 561 15.28 -17.82 -7.99
N SER A 562 16.24 -18.70 -8.32
CA SER A 562 16.52 -19.10 -9.71
C SER A 562 15.41 -19.94 -10.36
N THR A 563 14.44 -20.44 -9.59
CA THR A 563 13.34 -21.26 -10.14
C THR A 563 12.29 -20.47 -10.92
N ASP A 564 12.30 -19.13 -10.82
CA ASP A 564 11.54 -18.23 -11.69
C ASP A 564 12.47 -17.29 -12.45
N LYS A 565 12.19 -17.07 -13.74
CA LYS A 565 13.07 -16.28 -14.62
C LYS A 565 13.13 -14.81 -14.22
N ALA A 566 12.01 -14.18 -13.85
CA ALA A 566 12.00 -12.76 -13.51
C ALA A 566 12.62 -12.52 -12.12
N ALA A 567 12.41 -13.45 -11.18
CA ALA A 567 13.10 -13.46 -9.90
C ALA A 567 14.63 -13.59 -10.08
N LEU A 568 15.07 -14.47 -11.00
CA LEU A 568 16.47 -14.60 -11.40
C LEU A 568 17.01 -13.29 -11.97
N GLU A 569 16.33 -12.70 -12.96
CA GLU A 569 16.74 -11.43 -13.59
C GLU A 569 16.88 -10.30 -12.55
N CYS A 570 15.98 -10.24 -11.56
CA CYS A 570 16.03 -9.26 -10.48
C CYS A 570 17.20 -9.51 -9.52
N PHE A 571 17.24 -10.69 -8.89
CA PHE A 571 18.15 -10.95 -7.79
C PHE A 571 19.57 -11.26 -8.27
N HIS A 572 19.72 -12.16 -9.26
CA HIS A 572 21.04 -12.49 -9.80
C HIS A 572 21.60 -11.35 -10.64
N GLY A 573 20.75 -10.60 -11.36
CA GLY A 573 21.17 -9.38 -12.06
C GLY A 573 21.78 -8.35 -11.11
N ALA A 574 21.21 -8.16 -9.92
CA ALA A 574 21.78 -7.29 -8.88
C ALA A 574 23.10 -7.82 -8.29
N ALA A 575 23.23 -9.15 -8.15
CA ALA A 575 24.49 -9.78 -7.73
C ALA A 575 25.60 -9.56 -8.77
N ASP A 576 25.31 -9.82 -10.05
CA ASP A 576 26.27 -9.64 -11.16
C ASP A 576 26.63 -8.17 -11.37
N GLU A 577 25.67 -7.24 -11.26
CA GLU A 577 25.96 -5.80 -11.24
C GLU A 577 27.04 -5.48 -10.21
N ARG A 578 26.85 -5.98 -8.98
CA ARG A 578 27.74 -5.67 -7.86
C ARG A 578 29.10 -6.36 -8.00
N ALA A 579 29.15 -7.57 -8.54
CA ALA A 579 30.41 -8.24 -8.89
C ALA A 579 31.20 -7.44 -9.95
N ILE A 580 30.54 -6.98 -11.01
CA ILE A 580 31.15 -6.16 -12.07
C ILE A 580 31.66 -4.83 -11.51
N LEU A 581 30.91 -4.19 -10.61
CA LEU A 581 31.32 -2.93 -9.97
C LEU A 581 32.53 -3.12 -9.03
N ALA A 582 32.57 -4.23 -8.28
CA ALA A 582 33.70 -4.59 -7.43
C ALA A 582 34.96 -4.85 -8.26
N GLU A 583 34.87 -5.66 -9.32
CA GLU A 583 35.97 -5.87 -10.29
C GLU A 583 36.42 -4.56 -10.93
N SER A 584 35.48 -3.69 -11.31
CA SER A 584 35.79 -2.38 -11.87
C SER A 584 36.55 -1.48 -10.90
N SER A 585 36.29 -1.62 -9.60
CA SER A 585 36.98 -0.84 -8.56
C SER A 585 38.40 -1.35 -8.32
N TYR A 586 38.59 -2.66 -8.30
CA TYR A 586 39.92 -3.26 -8.33
C TYR A 586 40.68 -2.83 -9.60
N ALA A 587 40.06 -2.93 -10.77
CA ALA A 587 40.67 -2.56 -12.04
C ALA A 587 41.09 -1.08 -12.09
N GLN A 588 40.25 -0.19 -11.57
CA GLN A 588 40.56 1.23 -11.47
C GLN A 588 41.73 1.50 -10.52
N ALA A 589 41.76 0.84 -9.36
CA ALA A 589 42.84 0.97 -8.39
C ALA A 589 44.16 0.42 -8.94
N LEU A 590 44.11 -0.75 -9.60
CA LEU A 590 45.24 -1.39 -10.26
C LEU A 590 45.80 -0.51 -11.40
N ALA A 591 44.93 0.06 -12.24
CA ALA A 591 45.31 0.98 -13.31
C ALA A 591 45.90 2.31 -12.80
N GLY A 592 45.47 2.73 -11.61
CA GLY A 592 46.03 3.89 -10.89
C GLY A 592 47.30 3.58 -10.10
N HIS A 593 47.82 2.35 -10.18
CA HIS A 593 48.99 1.87 -9.42
C HIS A 593 48.84 2.01 -7.90
N ALA A 594 47.63 1.81 -7.38
CA ALA A 594 47.37 1.84 -5.94
C ALA A 594 48.20 0.77 -5.22
N PRO A 595 48.74 1.04 -4.01
CA PRO A 595 49.60 0.09 -3.32
C PRO A 595 48.84 -1.19 -2.91
N GLY A 596 49.51 -2.35 -2.98
CA GLY A 596 49.00 -3.63 -2.47
C GLY A 596 48.08 -4.41 -3.41
N MET A 597 47.87 -3.92 -4.64
CA MET A 597 47.03 -4.56 -5.67
C MET A 597 47.63 -5.86 -6.24
N ASP A 598 48.85 -6.19 -5.84
CA ASP A 598 49.59 -7.39 -6.23
C ASP A 598 49.35 -8.61 -5.31
N SER A 599 48.38 -8.50 -4.41
CA SER A 599 48.05 -9.49 -3.39
C SER A 599 46.53 -9.63 -3.22
N TYR A 600 46.08 -10.18 -2.11
CA TYR A 600 44.65 -10.27 -1.78
C TYR A 600 43.97 -8.90 -1.92
N ASP A 601 42.86 -8.85 -2.65
CA ASP A 601 42.00 -7.68 -2.79
C ASP A 601 40.56 -8.04 -2.38
N ALA A 602 39.96 -7.17 -1.56
CA ALA A 602 38.62 -7.39 -1.03
C ALA A 602 37.55 -7.31 -2.14
N ASN A 603 37.71 -6.45 -3.14
CA ASN A 603 36.71 -6.33 -4.21
C ASN A 603 36.71 -7.56 -5.12
N LEU A 604 37.90 -8.10 -5.43
CA LEU A 604 37.99 -9.38 -6.15
C LEU A 604 37.39 -10.52 -5.33
N HIS A 605 37.65 -10.56 -4.03
CA HIS A 605 37.03 -11.56 -3.15
C HIS A 605 35.50 -11.46 -3.14
N ASP A 606 34.95 -10.25 -3.05
CA ASP A 606 33.50 -10.01 -3.07
C ASP A 606 32.89 -10.39 -4.42
N ALA A 607 33.53 -10.02 -5.53
CA ALA A 607 33.09 -10.37 -6.88
C ALA A 607 33.05 -11.89 -7.07
N MET A 608 34.11 -12.60 -6.69
CA MET A 608 34.17 -14.06 -6.81
C MET A 608 33.18 -14.77 -5.87
N THR A 609 32.88 -14.17 -4.71
CA THR A 609 31.82 -14.66 -3.82
C THR A 609 30.46 -14.61 -4.51
N LEU A 610 30.10 -13.45 -5.07
CA LEU A 610 28.81 -13.25 -5.74
C LEU A 610 28.68 -14.14 -6.97
N ARG A 611 29.71 -14.21 -7.82
CA ARG A 611 29.74 -15.08 -9.00
C ARG A 611 29.57 -16.55 -8.64
N GLY A 612 30.28 -17.03 -7.61
CA GLY A 612 30.15 -18.40 -7.13
C GLY A 612 28.74 -18.70 -6.61
N LEU A 613 28.08 -17.76 -5.93
CA LEU A 613 26.69 -17.91 -5.47
C LEU A 613 25.68 -17.90 -6.61
N VAL A 614 25.84 -17.01 -7.60
CA VAL A 614 25.02 -16.97 -8.82
C VAL A 614 25.10 -18.31 -9.55
N ASP A 615 26.30 -18.79 -9.82
CA ASP A 615 26.51 -20.05 -10.54
C ASP A 615 26.00 -21.26 -9.75
N SER A 616 26.25 -21.32 -8.43
CA SER A 616 25.72 -22.38 -7.57
C SER A 616 24.19 -22.40 -7.54
N GLY A 617 23.56 -21.22 -7.44
CA GLY A 617 22.12 -21.07 -7.42
C GLY A 617 21.47 -21.51 -8.73
N ILE A 618 21.96 -21.02 -9.86
CA ILE A 618 21.44 -21.38 -11.19
C ILE A 618 21.64 -22.87 -11.46
N HIS A 619 22.80 -23.42 -11.09
CA HIS A 619 23.08 -24.84 -11.24
C HIS A 619 22.09 -25.70 -10.44
N ALA A 620 21.90 -25.42 -9.15
CA ALA A 620 20.98 -26.18 -8.31
C ALA A 620 19.52 -26.10 -8.80
N ALA A 621 19.06 -24.92 -9.26
CA ALA A 621 17.71 -24.74 -9.78
C ALA A 621 17.46 -25.48 -11.09
N THR A 622 18.41 -25.41 -12.03
CA THR A 622 18.30 -26.10 -13.32
C THR A 622 18.48 -27.62 -13.20
N GLN A 623 19.27 -28.07 -12.23
CA GLN A 623 19.34 -29.47 -11.86
C GLN A 623 18.01 -29.96 -11.26
N ALA A 624 17.42 -29.22 -10.32
CA ALA A 624 16.12 -29.58 -9.75
C ALA A 624 15.01 -29.61 -10.81
N ASP A 625 14.96 -28.63 -11.71
CA ASP A 625 14.05 -28.61 -12.87
C ASP A 625 14.23 -29.87 -13.73
N ALA A 626 15.49 -30.26 -14.00
CA ALA A 626 15.76 -31.46 -14.78
C ALA A 626 15.36 -32.76 -14.08
N GLU A 627 15.60 -32.86 -12.78
CA GLU A 627 15.20 -33.98 -11.94
C GLU A 627 13.67 -34.12 -11.87
N ASN A 628 12.96 -33.00 -11.69
CA ASN A 628 11.51 -32.92 -11.64
C ASN A 628 10.86 -33.34 -12.98
N HIS A 629 11.29 -32.75 -14.09
CA HIS A 629 10.66 -33.00 -15.40
C HIS A 629 11.22 -34.21 -16.14
N HIS A 630 12.23 -34.88 -15.56
CA HIS A 630 12.97 -35.96 -16.22
C HIS A 630 13.52 -35.52 -17.59
N THR A 631 13.97 -34.26 -17.71
CA THR A 631 14.54 -33.73 -18.95
C THR A 631 15.94 -34.26 -19.18
N THR A 632 16.45 -34.07 -20.40
CA THR A 632 17.80 -34.50 -20.74
C THR A 632 18.84 -33.57 -20.12
N GLN A 633 20.01 -34.09 -19.78
CA GLN A 633 21.11 -33.27 -19.26
C GLN A 633 21.58 -32.21 -20.26
N GLU A 634 21.43 -32.48 -21.56
CA GLU A 634 21.72 -31.49 -22.59
C GLU A 634 20.78 -30.28 -22.52
N GLU A 635 19.49 -30.50 -22.22
CA GLU A 635 18.53 -29.41 -21.99
C GLU A 635 18.83 -28.66 -20.69
N ALA A 636 19.16 -29.38 -19.60
CA ALA A 636 19.56 -28.77 -18.34
C ALA A 636 20.77 -27.84 -18.50
N GLN A 637 21.82 -28.28 -19.21
CA GLN A 637 23.02 -27.48 -19.47
C GLN A 637 22.75 -26.27 -20.36
N ARG A 638 21.85 -26.39 -21.35
CA ARG A 638 21.44 -25.24 -22.17
C ARG A 638 20.63 -24.23 -21.36
N ASN A 639 19.76 -24.71 -20.46
CA ASN A 639 19.00 -23.85 -19.57
C ASN A 639 19.93 -23.14 -18.58
N GLU A 640 20.87 -23.85 -17.98
CA GLU A 640 21.91 -23.30 -17.11
C GLU A 640 22.71 -22.21 -17.83
N TYR A 641 23.24 -22.50 -19.02
CA TYR A 641 23.93 -21.52 -19.86
C TYR A 641 23.06 -20.29 -20.16
N THR A 642 21.78 -20.49 -20.51
CA THR A 642 20.85 -19.40 -20.83
C THR A 642 20.57 -18.52 -19.62
N SER A 643 20.39 -19.14 -18.45
CA SER A 643 20.16 -18.44 -17.18
C SER A 643 21.38 -17.64 -16.72
N ARG A 644 22.58 -18.24 -16.75
CA ARG A 644 23.85 -17.55 -16.44
C ARG A 644 24.04 -16.35 -17.37
N LYS A 645 23.84 -16.55 -18.67
CA LYS A 645 23.92 -15.48 -19.66
C LYS A 645 22.92 -14.35 -19.38
N THR A 646 21.68 -14.71 -19.06
CA THR A 646 20.62 -13.73 -18.78
C THR A 646 20.94 -12.88 -17.55
N ALA A 647 21.32 -13.51 -16.43
CA ALA A 647 21.71 -12.81 -15.20
C ALA A 647 22.85 -11.81 -15.47
N TYR A 648 23.90 -12.28 -16.15
CA TYR A 648 25.06 -11.46 -16.47
C TYR A 648 24.72 -10.29 -17.38
N GLU A 649 23.96 -10.49 -18.46
CA GLU A 649 23.56 -9.41 -19.38
C GLU A 649 22.72 -8.34 -18.67
N VAL A 650 21.87 -8.72 -17.71
CA VAL A 650 21.13 -7.77 -16.87
C VAL A 650 22.10 -7.01 -15.96
N GLY A 651 22.95 -7.71 -15.22
CA GLY A 651 23.93 -7.09 -14.32
C GLY A 651 24.89 -6.13 -15.02
N ALA A 652 25.42 -6.52 -16.18
CA ALA A 652 26.29 -5.66 -16.99
C ALA A 652 25.57 -4.39 -17.49
N ARG A 653 24.28 -4.49 -17.84
CA ARG A 653 23.46 -3.34 -18.23
C ARG A 653 23.24 -2.39 -17.06
N LEU A 654 22.92 -2.92 -15.88
CA LEU A 654 22.72 -2.12 -14.66
C LEU A 654 24.01 -1.42 -14.24
N ALA A 655 25.13 -2.15 -14.18
CA ALA A 655 26.44 -1.60 -13.87
C ALA A 655 26.84 -0.47 -14.83
N SER A 656 26.56 -0.63 -16.12
CA SER A 656 26.81 0.40 -17.14
C SER A 656 26.00 1.68 -16.93
N ALA A 657 24.81 1.58 -16.32
CA ALA A 657 23.93 2.72 -16.04
C ALA A 657 24.32 3.47 -14.75
N ALA A 658 25.04 2.81 -13.82
CA ALA A 658 25.35 3.30 -12.48
C ALA A 658 26.50 4.34 -12.41
N ALA A 659 26.53 5.34 -13.31
CA ALA A 659 27.55 6.39 -13.27
C ALA A 659 27.43 7.27 -12.00
N GLY A 660 28.30 7.07 -11.00
CA GLY A 660 28.30 7.87 -9.76
C GLY A 660 28.97 7.23 -8.54
N LEU A 661 28.56 7.67 -7.33
CA LEU A 661 28.93 7.08 -6.04
C LEU A 661 28.01 5.89 -5.73
N THR A 662 28.57 4.68 -5.68
CA THR A 662 27.83 3.44 -5.38
C THR A 662 28.10 2.98 -3.93
N PRO A 663 27.06 2.73 -3.11
CA PRO A 663 27.23 2.25 -1.73
C PRO A 663 28.03 0.95 -1.66
N GLY A 664 29.10 0.94 -0.85
CA GLY A 664 30.02 -0.18 -0.68
C GLY A 664 31.20 -0.20 -1.66
N VAL A 665 31.08 0.45 -2.83
CA VAL A 665 32.06 0.36 -3.93
C VAL A 665 32.77 1.72 -4.19
N GLY A 666 32.16 2.85 -3.84
CA GLY A 666 32.78 4.18 -3.92
C GLY A 666 32.44 4.97 -5.19
N ALA A 667 33.17 6.07 -5.45
CA ALA A 667 32.91 6.97 -6.59
C ALA A 667 33.56 6.44 -7.87
N TYR A 668 32.76 6.15 -8.88
CA TYR A 668 33.24 5.69 -10.17
C TYR A 668 33.28 6.83 -11.21
N LEU A 669 34.38 6.91 -11.98
CA LEU A 669 34.63 7.93 -13.00
C LEU A 669 35.13 7.28 -14.29
N GLY A 670 34.24 7.02 -15.27
CA GLY A 670 34.64 6.76 -16.67
C GLY A 670 33.79 5.76 -17.46
N PRO A 671 34.01 5.59 -18.77
CA PRO A 671 33.30 4.60 -19.61
C PRO A 671 33.76 3.15 -19.42
N GLY A 672 34.76 2.89 -18.56
CA GLY A 672 35.42 1.58 -18.36
C GLY A 672 34.52 0.43 -17.88
N VAL A 673 33.54 0.66 -16.98
CA VAL A 673 32.62 -0.37 -16.44
C VAL A 673 31.81 -1.05 -17.55
N GLY A 674 31.24 -0.26 -18.48
CA GLY A 674 30.47 -0.84 -19.58
C GLY A 674 31.33 -1.59 -20.59
N VAL A 675 32.58 -1.14 -20.78
CA VAL A 675 33.57 -1.87 -21.59
C VAL A 675 33.99 -3.16 -20.89
N LEU A 676 34.25 -3.11 -19.59
CA LEU A 676 34.66 -4.26 -18.79
C LEU A 676 33.56 -5.32 -18.73
N GLY A 677 32.32 -4.92 -18.44
CA GLY A 677 31.16 -5.82 -18.44
C GLY A 677 30.98 -6.54 -19.78
N ALA A 678 31.17 -5.85 -20.90
CA ALA A 678 31.14 -6.49 -22.23
C ALA A 678 32.36 -7.37 -22.53
N MET A 679 33.52 -7.09 -21.94
CA MET A 679 34.74 -7.89 -22.14
C MET A 679 34.71 -9.19 -21.34
N ILE A 680 34.17 -9.18 -20.11
CA ILE A 680 34.14 -10.34 -19.21
C ILE A 680 33.00 -11.31 -19.57
N GLU A 681 31.96 -10.89 -20.29
CA GLU A 681 30.80 -11.74 -20.62
C GLU A 681 31.23 -13.09 -21.22
N ASN A 682 32.05 -13.05 -22.28
CA ASN A 682 32.52 -14.26 -22.96
C ASN A 682 33.52 -15.06 -22.11
N ASP A 683 34.23 -14.38 -21.20
CA ASP A 683 35.25 -14.98 -20.35
C ASP A 683 34.60 -15.80 -19.23
N PHE A 684 33.52 -15.28 -18.66
CA PHE A 684 32.83 -15.85 -17.51
C PHE A 684 31.71 -16.83 -17.90
N ILE A 685 30.90 -16.52 -18.92
CA ILE A 685 29.80 -17.39 -19.37
C ILE A 685 30.33 -18.61 -20.14
N GLY A 686 31.42 -18.45 -20.89
CA GLY A 686 31.98 -19.50 -21.73
C GLY A 686 31.15 -19.80 -23.00
N PRO A 687 31.55 -20.79 -23.81
CA PRO A 687 30.82 -21.16 -25.02
C PRO A 687 29.51 -21.89 -24.69
N ALA A 688 28.50 -21.73 -25.56
CA ALA A 688 27.30 -22.55 -25.48
C ALA A 688 27.65 -24.06 -25.58
N PRO A 689 27.04 -24.92 -24.76
CA PRO A 689 27.37 -26.35 -24.71
C PRO A 689 27.16 -27.03 -26.07
N ARG A 690 28.16 -27.82 -26.51
CA ARG A 690 28.21 -28.51 -27.81
C ARG A 690 28.19 -30.04 -27.67
N GLY A 691 27.22 -30.61 -26.95
CA GLY A 691 26.98 -32.07 -26.94
C GLY A 691 26.66 -32.68 -25.57
N SER A 692 26.33 -33.98 -25.57
CA SER A 692 25.92 -34.75 -24.39
C SER A 692 27.07 -34.99 -23.40
N ALA A 693 27.01 -34.33 -22.24
CA ALA A 693 27.90 -34.60 -21.11
C ALA A 693 27.28 -35.61 -20.11
N LEU A 694 28.10 -36.02 -19.14
CA LEU A 694 27.93 -37.16 -18.21
C LEU A 694 26.81 -36.97 -17.17
N ILE A 695 26.46 -38.09 -16.50
CA ILE A 695 25.36 -38.32 -15.53
C ILE A 695 25.32 -37.30 -14.36
N GLU A 696 26.41 -36.59 -14.07
CA GLU A 696 26.46 -35.40 -13.20
C GLU A 696 27.44 -34.39 -13.84
N HIS A 697 27.04 -33.12 -13.98
CA HIS A 697 27.94 -32.04 -14.39
C HIS A 697 28.12 -31.06 -13.21
N PRO A 698 29.26 -31.07 -12.50
CA PRO A 698 29.50 -30.07 -11.46
C PRO A 698 29.62 -28.67 -12.08
N VAL A 699 29.40 -27.62 -11.27
CA VAL A 699 29.82 -26.26 -11.64
C VAL A 699 31.32 -26.30 -11.90
N PRO A 700 31.82 -25.81 -13.06
CA PRO A 700 33.23 -25.93 -13.41
C PRO A 700 34.10 -24.99 -12.56
N ASP A 701 35.23 -25.51 -12.07
CA ASP A 701 36.29 -24.70 -11.44
C ASP A 701 36.76 -23.58 -12.38
N MET A 702 37.17 -22.44 -11.81
CA MET A 702 37.73 -21.33 -12.58
C MET A 702 39.11 -21.73 -13.14
N PRO A 703 39.29 -21.80 -14.47
CA PRO A 703 40.60 -22.08 -15.05
C PRO A 703 41.59 -20.96 -14.73
N ILE A 704 42.86 -21.30 -14.48
CA ILE A 704 43.93 -20.31 -14.22
C ILE A 704 44.00 -19.25 -15.33
N GLY A 705 43.93 -19.68 -16.59
CA GLY A 705 43.92 -18.76 -17.74
C GLY A 705 42.68 -17.88 -17.85
N GLN A 706 41.59 -18.18 -17.13
CA GLN A 706 40.43 -17.28 -17.03
C GLN A 706 40.71 -16.13 -16.07
N ALA A 707 41.18 -16.40 -14.85
CA ALA A 707 41.50 -15.34 -13.88
C ALA A 707 42.58 -14.38 -14.40
N ASP A 708 43.65 -14.91 -15.00
CA ASP A 708 44.68 -14.08 -15.65
C ASP A 708 44.10 -13.20 -16.76
N ARG A 709 43.22 -13.76 -17.59
CA ARG A 709 42.57 -13.04 -18.68
C ARG A 709 41.66 -11.94 -18.17
N GLU A 710 40.85 -12.21 -17.15
CA GLU A 710 39.94 -11.21 -16.57
C GLU A 710 40.70 -10.02 -16.01
N ILE A 711 41.80 -10.24 -15.26
CA ILE A 711 42.64 -9.15 -14.75
C ILE A 711 43.29 -8.36 -15.90
N LEU A 712 43.84 -9.04 -16.91
CA LEU A 712 44.48 -8.37 -18.05
C LEU A 712 43.46 -7.62 -18.93
N ASN A 713 42.27 -8.17 -19.16
CA ASN A 713 41.18 -7.50 -19.88
C ASN A 713 40.66 -6.29 -19.10
N SER A 714 40.65 -6.36 -17.78
CA SER A 714 40.38 -5.22 -16.90
C SER A 714 41.38 -4.08 -17.12
N LEU A 715 42.67 -4.39 -17.18
CA LEU A 715 43.71 -3.39 -17.47
C LEU A 715 43.51 -2.73 -18.84
N ILE A 716 43.21 -3.53 -19.87
CA ILE A 716 42.93 -3.02 -21.22
C ILE A 716 41.69 -2.11 -21.22
N ALA A 717 40.61 -2.51 -20.55
CA ALA A 717 39.37 -1.71 -20.45
C ALA A 717 39.61 -0.33 -19.81
N PHE A 718 40.55 -0.25 -18.85
CA PHE A 718 40.96 0.99 -18.20
C PHE A 718 42.13 1.71 -18.91
N GLY A 719 42.44 1.31 -20.15
CA GLY A 719 43.41 1.98 -21.02
C GLY A 719 44.87 1.73 -20.66
N GLN A 720 45.15 0.72 -19.84
CA GLN A 720 46.52 0.32 -19.51
C GLN A 720 47.09 -0.59 -20.59
N PRO A 721 48.35 -0.38 -21.01
CA PRO A 721 49.02 -1.30 -21.91
C PRO A 721 49.36 -2.60 -21.18
N VAL A 722 49.05 -3.74 -21.81
CA VAL A 722 49.46 -5.06 -21.34
C VAL A 722 50.46 -5.70 -22.33
N PRO A 723 51.49 -6.42 -21.86
CA PRO A 723 52.51 -7.00 -22.72
C PRO A 723 52.04 -8.31 -23.38
N ILE A 724 50.99 -8.23 -24.21
CA ILE A 724 50.44 -9.39 -24.94
C ILE A 724 50.54 -9.21 -26.45
N ALA A 725 50.82 -10.30 -27.17
CA ALA A 725 50.95 -10.25 -28.62
C ALA A 725 49.57 -10.06 -29.30
N PRO A 726 49.50 -9.32 -30.43
CA PRO A 726 48.23 -9.03 -31.11
C PRO A 726 47.43 -10.26 -31.56
N GLU A 727 48.10 -11.39 -31.78
CA GLU A 727 47.46 -12.67 -32.13
C GLU A 727 46.56 -13.25 -31.03
N TYR A 728 46.70 -12.78 -29.78
CA TYR A 728 45.83 -13.16 -28.67
C TYR A 728 44.64 -12.20 -28.49
N LEU A 729 44.54 -11.14 -29.32
CA LEU A 729 43.52 -10.12 -29.20
C LEU A 729 42.42 -10.28 -30.26
N ILE A 730 41.15 -10.25 -29.83
CA ILE A 730 39.98 -10.13 -30.71
C ILE A 730 39.18 -8.91 -30.25
N ASN A 731 38.84 -8.01 -31.18
CA ASN A 731 38.09 -6.79 -30.91
C ASN A 731 38.68 -5.91 -29.78
N GLY A 732 40.01 -5.93 -29.63
CA GLY A 732 40.70 -5.11 -28.64
C GLY A 732 40.68 -5.66 -27.21
N ARG A 733 40.22 -6.90 -26.98
CA ARG A 733 40.40 -7.65 -25.73
C ARG A 733 41.17 -8.94 -25.97
N ILE A 734 41.73 -9.52 -24.92
CA ILE A 734 42.30 -10.86 -24.93
C ILE A 734 41.16 -11.85 -25.17
N ALA A 735 41.31 -12.64 -26.22
CA ALA A 735 40.33 -13.62 -26.67
C ALA A 735 40.37 -14.89 -25.83
N THR A 736 39.24 -15.59 -25.70
CA THR A 736 39.19 -16.91 -25.04
C THR A 736 39.92 -17.97 -25.89
N PRO A 737 40.36 -19.09 -25.30
CA PRO A 737 40.94 -20.20 -26.04
C PRO A 737 40.07 -20.69 -27.21
N ASP A 738 38.74 -20.72 -27.03
CA ASP A 738 37.80 -21.17 -28.07
C ASP A 738 37.68 -20.17 -29.22
N GLU A 739 37.70 -18.88 -28.92
CA GLU A 739 37.69 -17.83 -29.93
C GLU A 739 38.97 -17.89 -30.79
N LEU A 740 40.12 -18.13 -30.16
CA LEU A 740 41.42 -18.28 -30.85
C LEU A 740 41.51 -19.59 -31.66
N ALA A 741 40.99 -20.69 -31.13
CA ALA A 741 40.94 -21.98 -31.84
C ALA A 741 40.10 -21.92 -33.13
N GLY A 742 39.13 -21.00 -33.20
CA GLY A 742 38.34 -20.72 -34.39
C GLY A 742 39.05 -19.86 -35.45
N THR A 743 40.22 -19.29 -35.13
CA THR A 743 41.00 -18.47 -36.07
C THR A 743 41.96 -19.31 -36.91
N SER A 744 42.29 -18.87 -38.12
CA SER A 744 43.21 -19.55 -39.04
C SER A 744 44.69 -19.40 -38.69
N MET A 745 45.02 -18.74 -37.57
CA MET A 745 46.38 -18.62 -37.04
C MET A 745 46.72 -19.83 -36.18
N GLY A 746 48.00 -20.23 -36.16
CA GLY A 746 48.50 -21.40 -35.44
C GLY A 746 48.48 -21.23 -33.92
N PHE A 747 47.29 -21.15 -33.33
CA PHE A 747 47.04 -21.13 -31.90
C PHE A 747 47.55 -22.42 -31.23
N ASN A 748 48.40 -22.27 -30.22
CA ASN A 748 48.83 -23.37 -29.37
C ASN A 748 48.15 -23.26 -27.99
N ALA A 749 47.08 -24.04 -27.79
CA ALA A 749 46.34 -24.08 -26.53
C ALA A 749 47.23 -24.39 -25.32
N GLY A 750 48.25 -25.24 -25.48
CA GLY A 750 49.18 -25.61 -24.39
C GLY A 750 50.14 -24.50 -23.95
N ALA A 751 50.21 -23.38 -24.68
CA ALA A 751 51.02 -22.22 -24.33
C ALA A 751 50.20 -20.99 -23.91
N TYR A 752 48.86 -21.04 -24.02
CA TYR A 752 47.99 -19.89 -23.80
C TYR A 752 48.08 -19.37 -22.35
N ASP A 753 47.84 -20.24 -21.36
CA ASP A 753 47.90 -19.87 -19.94
C ASP A 753 49.29 -19.32 -19.58
N GLN A 754 50.37 -19.95 -20.08
CA GLN A 754 51.74 -19.48 -19.83
C GLN A 754 52.02 -18.09 -20.39
N VAL A 755 51.37 -17.70 -21.49
CA VAL A 755 51.49 -16.35 -22.06
C VAL A 755 50.76 -15.34 -21.19
N LEU A 756 49.55 -15.67 -20.71
CA LEU A 756 48.79 -14.79 -19.84
C LEU A 756 49.48 -14.60 -18.48
N SER A 757 49.89 -15.69 -17.82
CA SER A 757 50.57 -15.60 -16.51
C SER A 757 51.89 -14.83 -16.62
N ARG A 758 52.61 -14.95 -17.74
CA ARG A 758 53.82 -14.13 -17.98
C ARG A 758 53.48 -12.65 -18.15
N ALA A 759 52.46 -12.33 -18.95
CA ALA A 759 52.06 -10.95 -19.16
C ALA A 759 51.60 -10.28 -17.86
N LEU A 760 50.84 -11.01 -17.04
CA LEU A 760 50.39 -10.56 -15.73
C LEU A 760 51.57 -10.36 -14.77
N HIS A 761 52.49 -11.33 -14.71
CA HIS A 761 53.70 -11.24 -13.90
C HIS A 761 54.58 -10.06 -14.30
N GLU A 762 54.79 -9.83 -15.60
CA GLU A 762 55.56 -8.70 -16.13
C GLU A 762 54.93 -7.36 -15.73
N PHE A 763 53.61 -7.23 -15.88
CA PHE A 763 52.86 -6.03 -15.46
C PHE A 763 53.06 -5.74 -13.97
N PHE A 764 52.82 -6.74 -13.10
CA PHE A 764 52.99 -6.56 -11.66
C PHE A 764 54.45 -6.28 -11.27
N SER A 765 55.41 -6.99 -11.86
CA SER A 765 56.84 -6.77 -11.63
C SER A 765 57.27 -5.35 -11.97
N GLN A 766 56.71 -4.79 -13.05
CA GLN A 766 57.02 -3.43 -13.51
C GLN A 766 56.50 -2.34 -12.56
N HIS A 767 55.37 -2.56 -11.90
CA HIS A 767 54.67 -1.51 -11.14
C HIS A 767 54.76 -1.67 -9.62
N TYR A 768 54.94 -2.90 -9.13
CA TYR A 768 54.99 -3.22 -7.69
C TYR A 768 56.32 -3.85 -7.25
N GLY A 769 57.15 -4.27 -8.23
CA GLY A 769 58.50 -4.77 -8.01
C GLY A 769 58.56 -6.25 -7.62
N ASN A 770 59.77 -6.81 -7.70
CA ASN A 770 60.03 -8.20 -7.31
C ASN A 770 60.37 -8.25 -5.82
N GLY A 771 59.36 -8.19 -4.96
CA GLY A 771 59.56 -8.38 -3.53
C GLY A 771 60.20 -9.76 -3.26
N VAL A 772 61.39 -9.79 -2.66
CA VAL A 772 62.05 -11.05 -2.29
C VAL A 772 61.15 -11.81 -1.31
N GLY A 773 60.47 -12.85 -1.80
CA GLY A 773 59.64 -13.76 -1.00
C GLY A 773 58.13 -13.45 -0.94
N LYS A 774 57.59 -12.51 -1.72
CA LYS A 774 56.13 -12.36 -1.88
C LYS A 774 55.69 -12.81 -3.28
N PRO A 775 54.85 -13.85 -3.39
CA PRO A 775 54.29 -14.23 -4.68
C PRO A 775 53.22 -13.22 -5.13
N LEU A 776 53.28 -12.83 -6.41
CA LEU A 776 52.28 -12.02 -7.11
C LEU A 776 51.16 -12.97 -7.54
N MET A 777 50.04 -13.00 -6.81
CA MET A 777 49.00 -14.02 -6.99
C MET A 777 47.54 -13.52 -6.81
N PRO A 778 47.14 -12.33 -7.33
CA PRO A 778 45.74 -11.91 -7.24
C PRO A 778 44.79 -12.87 -7.99
N ASP A 779 45.25 -13.45 -9.09
CA ASP A 779 44.60 -14.51 -9.86
C ASP A 779 44.32 -15.76 -9.02
N GLN A 780 45.30 -16.24 -8.22
CA GLN A 780 45.10 -17.39 -7.35
C GLN A 780 44.05 -17.11 -6.27
N PHE A 781 44.01 -15.91 -5.70
CA PHE A 781 42.99 -15.55 -4.71
C PHE A 781 41.59 -15.48 -5.32
N MET A 782 41.46 -15.10 -6.60
CA MET A 782 40.19 -15.15 -7.32
C MET A 782 39.72 -16.60 -7.48
N ILE A 783 40.59 -17.45 -8.02
CA ILE A 783 40.32 -18.87 -8.26
C ILE A 783 39.95 -19.56 -6.95
N ASP A 784 40.81 -19.44 -5.92
CA ASP A 784 40.60 -20.06 -4.62
C ASP A 784 39.25 -19.67 -4.01
N ARG A 785 38.82 -18.40 -4.18
CA ARG A 785 37.55 -17.94 -3.65
C ARG A 785 36.36 -18.47 -4.46
N TYR A 786 36.37 -18.33 -5.77
CA TYR A 786 35.28 -18.82 -6.62
C TYR A 786 35.11 -20.34 -6.43
N ASP A 787 36.21 -21.09 -6.54
CA ASP A 787 36.23 -22.54 -6.38
C ASP A 787 35.74 -22.95 -4.98
N ALA A 788 36.14 -22.23 -3.93
CA ALA A 788 35.66 -22.50 -2.57
C ALA A 788 34.13 -22.34 -2.45
N VAL A 789 33.54 -21.37 -3.13
CA VAL A 789 32.09 -21.15 -3.11
C VAL A 789 31.37 -22.25 -3.90
N ILE A 790 31.86 -22.68 -5.07
CA ILE A 790 31.14 -23.66 -5.91
C ILE A 790 31.33 -25.13 -5.48
N LYS A 791 32.34 -25.44 -4.65
CA LYS A 791 32.77 -26.80 -4.27
C LYS A 791 31.68 -27.70 -3.66
N ASP A 792 30.58 -27.10 -3.23
CA ASP A 792 29.33 -27.77 -2.84
C ASP A 792 28.16 -26.91 -3.32
N SER A 793 27.80 -27.03 -4.60
CA SER A 793 26.81 -26.17 -5.24
C SER A 793 25.37 -26.46 -4.78
N ARG A 794 25.16 -27.57 -4.07
CA ARG A 794 23.86 -27.95 -3.53
C ARG A 794 23.68 -27.35 -2.12
N PRO A 795 22.57 -26.65 -1.86
CA PRO A 795 22.27 -26.03 -0.57
C PRO A 795 21.80 -27.01 0.50
#